data_AF-A0A250B7R4-F1
#
_entry.id   AF-A0A250B7R4-F1
#
_cell.length_a   1.000
_cell.length_b   1.000
_cell.length_c   1.000
_cell.angle_alpha   90.00
_cell.angle_beta   90.00
_cell.angle_gamma   90.00
#
_symmetry.space_group_name_H-M   'P 1'
#
loop_
_entity.id
_entity.type
_entity.pdbx_description
1 polymer ?
#
loop_
_entity_poly.entity_id
_entity_poly.type
_entity_poly.pdbx_seq_one_letter_code
_entity_poly.pdbx_strand_id
1 'polypeptide(L)'
;MKMQVVGHEVPRVDGLAKVKGSAVYGDDIVLKGMLYGVCRYADIAAGRVEAVDLSAALQVPGVVKIATWRDVPGESHIGVVMADYPPLVNENIAFRGDVIAVIAAESYESACLAADKIHVRYTPYEPITCVDDALKPGARLIHPGSASNVINHHHTIKGDVAAGFAASSHIFEREYEVGYQEHAYIEPESIIAWFDDNEQIMTLSGSVQNAHRVRGFVAKYLALPQARVNVKRAVVGGSFGGKDDIIDHLACRAALLCHLTGRPVKFTYNREQSMRESYKRHPYKMKYKIGLDDDAHIQAIKIDVLADGGSYAGQTPFVTWRSSVQAAGPYRIPNVRVDVTGVYTNNNYTSAFRGFGAPQVILANESLMDEVAAALGLSPLELRQRNILKQGDTSMAGQVFSEHRVSAEEVLMKAANSVGFMAKRERYQQLNAQGGPIKYGIGLALSHRGCSLGAEGLDASSALIQVNADGSVNISTAVSENGQGLQTAMSMIAAEAFGLPLSWIMFTDPATAMIADGGSTVASRGTLMGGQAVLNAAGKIKRRMADAVATQLGASGIDELMWREGKVFNRVDLSRSMDFCQVVTLTRATGANLSAYGWHVAPSIHWDEEKGCGSPYFTWVYGCQVADVAVDTRTGKITLLDITAVHDVGKVVNRVGFEGQVYGGVVQGMIGYGMLEDFNIENGEVKSENFDTYLLPTIRDIPNITVIAVENHDKAGPYGAKVIGEPVLELGGAALNNAVSFAIGRWNRTLPLTLEQVRLSYNLKKPARQSEVQAHEGERKQVQRLNTLTVSQPANLEQALVLLAQEGVQALAGGTDVLVQARLKTTPVRLVNIAGLNELRCIHEENDTFSIGAGMCFTDLVANARLVRDYPLLVTACRTIGSLQLRNRATVGGNIINAAPCADSVPPLIIYGAEVELRTVSGSRRVPLESFITGGYRTALRTGELLTRIILPPPPTGVLQQFYLQLGRRIAVNITRQSLSALFRLDVQKHIELCRLVDGAVFGKPQRLTMVEDALLGNPPTKAVIDHAAAVLETMMTQAIGGRWSAPYKIPVYLDMFRQVMAELAEQE
;
A
#
# COMPACT_ATOMS: atom_id res chain seq x y z
N MET A 1 -15.03 -38.37 -3.06
CA MET A 1 -16.40 -37.85 -2.85
C MET A 1 -16.39 -36.35 -3.09
N LYS A 2 -17.50 -35.77 -3.59
CA LYS A 2 -17.62 -34.33 -3.81
C LYS A 2 -17.79 -33.62 -2.46
N MET A 3 -16.99 -32.59 -2.19
CA MET A 3 -17.12 -31.75 -0.97
C MET A 3 -18.44 -30.99 -0.97
N GLN A 4 -18.96 -30.65 0.21
CA GLN A 4 -20.26 -29.97 0.36
C GLN A 4 -20.15 -28.46 0.45
N VAL A 5 -19.12 -27.98 1.16
CA VAL A 5 -18.91 -26.56 1.47
C VAL A 5 -17.55 -26.12 0.93
N VAL A 6 -16.48 -26.88 1.21
CA VAL A 6 -15.13 -26.57 0.71
C VAL A 6 -15.10 -26.59 -0.82
N GLY A 7 -14.53 -25.55 -1.42
CA GLY A 7 -14.43 -25.38 -2.88
C GLY A 7 -15.60 -24.65 -3.54
N HIS A 8 -16.61 -24.23 -2.77
CA HIS A 8 -17.75 -23.46 -3.29
C HIS A 8 -17.58 -21.95 -3.07
N GLU A 9 -18.43 -21.17 -3.73
CA GLU A 9 -18.56 -19.73 -3.52
C GLU A 9 -19.41 -19.46 -2.29
N VAL A 10 -18.79 -18.93 -1.24
CA VAL A 10 -19.48 -18.59 0.00
C VAL A 10 -19.13 -17.16 0.41
N PRO A 11 -20.13 -16.31 0.72
CA PRO A 11 -19.89 -14.99 1.30
C PRO A 11 -19.13 -15.10 2.62
N ARG A 12 -18.42 -14.02 2.96
CA ARG A 12 -17.74 -13.95 4.24
C ARG A 12 -18.72 -14.05 5.42
N VAL A 13 -18.42 -14.91 6.39
CA VAL A 13 -19.24 -15.06 7.61
C VAL A 13 -19.28 -13.77 8.45
N ASP A 14 -18.23 -12.95 8.35
CA ASP A 14 -18.12 -11.63 8.98
C ASP A 14 -18.47 -10.46 8.04
N GLY A 15 -18.96 -10.75 6.82
CA GLY A 15 -19.20 -9.75 5.78
C GLY A 15 -20.38 -8.82 6.08
N LEU A 16 -21.47 -9.36 6.62
CA LEU A 16 -22.69 -8.57 6.85
C LEU A 16 -22.49 -7.43 7.86
N ALA A 17 -21.74 -7.69 8.93
CA ALA A 17 -21.43 -6.68 9.94
C ALA A 17 -20.61 -5.52 9.36
N LYS A 18 -19.68 -5.82 8.45
CA LYS A 18 -18.85 -4.80 7.76
C LYS A 18 -19.68 -3.93 6.83
N VAL A 19 -20.56 -4.52 6.03
CA VAL A 19 -21.43 -3.77 5.11
C VAL A 19 -22.43 -2.88 5.87
N LYS A 20 -22.92 -3.33 7.02
CA LYS A 20 -23.84 -2.56 7.88
C LYS A 20 -23.15 -1.50 8.74
N GLY A 21 -21.81 -1.49 8.80
CA GLY A 21 -21.06 -0.65 9.74
C GLY A 21 -21.26 -1.03 11.21
N SER A 22 -21.64 -2.28 11.50
CA SER A 22 -21.81 -2.80 12.87
C SER A 22 -20.63 -3.64 13.35
N ALA A 23 -19.62 -3.85 12.50
CA ALA A 23 -18.35 -4.45 12.91
C ALA A 23 -17.57 -3.44 13.79
N VAL A 24 -17.04 -3.91 14.92
CA VAL A 24 -16.34 -3.07 15.89
C VAL A 24 -14.82 -3.17 15.67
N TYR A 25 -14.24 -2.08 15.17
CA TYR A 25 -12.80 -1.88 14.98
C TYR A 25 -12.16 -1.28 16.25
N GLY A 26 -10.83 -1.15 16.28
CA GLY A 26 -10.12 -0.73 17.50
C GLY A 26 -10.55 0.64 18.03
N ASP A 27 -10.76 1.62 17.14
CA ASP A 27 -11.19 2.97 17.56
C ASP A 27 -12.68 3.05 17.93
N ASP A 28 -13.52 2.13 17.47
CA ASP A 28 -14.94 2.08 17.83
C ASP A 28 -15.15 1.73 19.30
N ILE A 29 -14.12 1.18 19.96
CA ILE A 29 -14.16 0.82 21.38
C ILE A 29 -14.11 2.10 22.23
N VAL A 30 -15.13 2.28 23.06
CA VAL A 30 -15.26 3.37 24.03
C VAL A 30 -15.54 2.78 25.41
N LEU A 31 -14.72 3.16 26.40
CA LEU A 31 -14.89 2.77 27.80
C LEU A 31 -15.20 4.00 28.65
N LYS A 32 -16.01 3.80 29.70
CA LYS A 32 -16.37 4.88 30.63
C LYS A 32 -15.10 5.42 31.31
N GLY A 33 -14.94 6.74 31.28
CA GLY A 33 -13.82 7.41 31.93
C GLY A 33 -12.46 7.22 31.25
N MET A 34 -12.43 6.67 30.03
CA MET A 34 -11.17 6.47 29.28
C MET A 34 -10.45 7.79 29.01
N LEU A 35 -9.13 7.71 28.90
CA LEU A 35 -8.23 8.79 28.50
C LEU A 35 -7.73 8.57 27.07
N TYR A 36 -7.34 9.67 26.43
CA TYR A 36 -6.76 9.69 25.10
C TYR A 36 -5.23 9.77 25.20
N GLY A 37 -4.59 8.79 24.57
CA GLY A 37 -3.14 8.64 24.46
C GLY A 37 -2.57 9.35 23.23
N VAL A 38 -1.52 10.16 23.41
CA VAL A 38 -0.77 10.80 22.31
C VAL A 38 0.74 10.67 22.53
N CYS A 39 1.49 10.40 21.47
CA CYS A 39 2.94 10.34 21.47
C CYS A 39 3.59 11.72 21.22
N ARG A 40 4.70 11.98 21.91
CA ARG A 40 5.67 13.04 21.56
C ARG A 40 6.85 12.39 20.82
N TYR A 41 6.92 12.62 19.52
CA TYR A 41 7.97 12.08 18.64
C TYR A 41 9.27 12.87 18.75
N ALA A 42 10.38 12.32 18.25
CA ALA A 42 11.64 13.04 18.10
C ALA A 42 11.57 14.13 17.01
N ASP A 43 12.29 15.23 17.22
CA ASP A 43 12.33 16.34 16.27
C ASP A 43 13.44 16.19 15.20
N ILE A 44 14.38 15.29 15.44
CA ILE A 44 15.56 15.02 14.60
C ILE A 44 15.58 13.56 14.14
N ALA A 45 16.27 13.27 13.04
CA ALA A 45 16.41 11.91 12.51
C ALA A 45 17.56 11.11 13.15
N ALA A 46 18.57 11.78 13.70
CA ALA A 46 19.69 11.14 14.39
C ALA A 46 20.29 12.09 15.42
N GLY A 47 20.61 11.61 16.61
CA GLY A 47 21.22 12.45 17.64
C GLY A 47 21.08 11.89 19.05
N ARG A 48 21.29 12.77 20.04
CA ARG A 48 21.10 12.47 21.46
C ARG A 48 20.17 13.47 22.12
N VAL A 49 19.31 12.99 23.01
CA VAL A 49 18.47 13.80 23.91
C VAL A 49 19.32 14.28 25.08
N GLU A 50 19.41 15.61 25.26
CA GLU A 50 20.16 16.25 26.35
C GLU A 50 19.26 16.56 27.56
N ALA A 51 18.02 17.00 27.29
CA ALA A 51 17.03 17.29 28.32
C ALA A 51 15.62 17.29 27.75
N VAL A 52 14.65 16.93 28.60
CA VAL A 52 13.22 16.97 28.32
C VAL A 52 12.55 17.84 29.39
N ASP A 53 11.88 18.91 28.98
CA ASP A 53 11.09 19.79 29.85
C ASP A 53 9.58 19.55 29.62
N LEU A 54 8.91 19.17 30.70
CA LEU A 54 7.47 18.86 30.73
C LEU A 54 6.64 19.96 31.39
N SER A 55 7.27 21.02 31.91
CA SER A 55 6.65 22.02 32.80
C SER A 55 5.40 22.65 32.19
N ALA A 56 5.48 23.13 30.94
CA ALA A 56 4.37 23.75 30.24
C ALA A 56 3.27 22.75 29.83
N ALA A 57 3.65 21.50 29.52
CA ALA A 57 2.74 20.45 29.12
C ALA A 57 1.87 19.96 30.30
N LEU A 58 2.45 19.86 31.50
CA LEU A 58 1.75 19.48 32.73
C LEU A 58 0.67 20.49 33.16
N GLN A 59 0.76 21.75 32.72
CA GLN A 59 -0.22 22.80 33.01
C GLN A 59 -1.39 22.84 32.01
N VAL A 60 -1.41 21.97 30.99
CA VAL A 60 -2.50 21.94 30.02
C VAL A 60 -3.77 21.35 30.67
N PRO A 61 -4.91 22.07 30.68
CA PRO A 61 -6.15 21.57 31.24
C PRO A 61 -6.58 20.23 30.61
N GLY A 62 -6.96 19.28 31.45
CA GLY A 62 -7.36 17.93 31.05
C GLY A 62 -6.21 16.93 30.90
N VAL A 63 -4.94 17.34 31.01
CA VAL A 63 -3.83 16.38 31.10
C VAL A 63 -3.86 15.67 32.45
N VAL A 64 -3.81 14.34 32.43
CA VAL A 64 -3.84 13.51 33.64
C VAL A 64 -2.45 12.99 33.98
N LYS A 65 -1.70 12.50 32.98
CA LYS A 65 -0.35 11.97 33.17
C LYS A 65 0.48 12.14 31.90
N ILE A 66 1.74 12.49 32.08
CA ILE A 66 2.78 12.39 31.05
C ILE A 66 3.80 11.37 31.57
N ALA A 67 4.17 10.41 30.73
CA ALA A 67 5.15 9.38 31.05
C ALA A 67 6.33 9.44 30.08
N THR A 68 7.52 9.16 30.60
CA THR A 68 8.79 9.07 29.86
C THR A 68 9.42 7.70 30.10
N TRP A 69 10.60 7.46 29.53
CA TRP A 69 11.36 6.23 29.79
C TRP A 69 11.60 5.94 31.28
N ARG A 70 11.59 6.96 32.15
CA ARG A 70 11.78 6.83 33.60
C ARG A 70 10.61 6.20 34.34
N ASP A 71 9.42 6.23 33.75
CA ASP A 71 8.22 5.67 34.37
C ASP A 71 8.05 4.16 34.06
N VAL A 72 8.93 3.57 33.24
CA VAL A 72 8.86 2.16 32.83
C VAL A 72 9.33 1.25 33.97
N PRO A 73 8.48 0.35 34.50
CA PRO A 73 8.85 -0.47 35.65
C PRO A 73 9.60 -1.76 35.27
N GLY A 74 9.48 -2.23 34.02
CA GLY A 74 10.08 -3.47 33.54
C GLY A 74 11.19 -3.28 32.50
N GLU A 75 11.22 -4.16 31.49
CA GLU A 75 12.20 -4.09 30.40
C GLU A 75 11.97 -2.84 29.55
N SER A 76 13.00 -2.01 29.36
CA SER A 76 12.86 -0.76 28.60
C SER A 76 12.94 -0.93 27.08
N HIS A 77 13.46 -2.06 26.61
CA HIS A 77 13.57 -2.41 25.19
C HIS A 77 12.76 -3.67 24.90
N ILE A 78 12.08 -3.67 23.76
CA ILE A 78 11.37 -4.84 23.22
C ILE A 78 11.73 -5.00 21.75
N GLY A 79 11.39 -6.14 21.17
CA GLY A 79 11.51 -6.36 19.73
C GLY A 79 11.27 -7.81 19.37
N VAL A 80 10.86 -8.04 18.12
CA VAL A 80 10.37 -9.35 17.66
C VAL A 80 11.49 -10.39 17.64
N VAL A 81 12.65 -10.02 17.11
CA VAL A 81 13.83 -10.90 17.02
C VAL A 81 14.93 -10.43 17.95
N MET A 82 15.22 -9.13 17.93
CA MET A 82 16.23 -8.49 18.79
C MET A 82 15.53 -7.41 19.61
N ALA A 83 15.81 -7.36 20.91
CA ALA A 83 15.20 -6.39 21.82
C ALA A 83 15.98 -5.07 21.78
N ASP A 84 15.97 -4.41 20.63
CA ASP A 84 16.73 -3.18 20.36
C ASP A 84 15.85 -1.94 20.22
N TYR A 85 14.53 -2.07 20.15
CA TYR A 85 13.61 -0.94 19.97
C TYR A 85 12.87 -0.56 21.27
N PRO A 86 13.21 0.56 21.91
CA PRO A 86 12.50 1.01 23.10
C PRO A 86 11.14 1.65 22.77
N PRO A 87 10.03 1.25 23.45
CA PRO A 87 8.75 1.95 23.30
C PRO A 87 8.80 3.42 23.68
N LEU A 88 9.69 3.80 24.62
CA LEU A 88 10.00 5.20 24.96
C LEU A 88 11.52 5.38 24.99
N VAL A 89 12.03 6.22 24.12
CA VAL A 89 13.46 6.49 23.95
C VAL A 89 13.99 7.33 25.11
N ASN A 90 15.19 7.00 25.60
CA ASN A 90 15.85 7.74 26.67
C ASN A 90 16.84 8.79 26.16
N GLU A 91 17.86 8.36 25.41
CA GLU A 91 19.05 9.13 25.07
C GLU A 91 19.28 9.16 23.56
N ASN A 92 19.44 8.02 22.90
CA ASN A 92 19.85 7.98 21.49
C ASN A 92 18.63 7.97 20.56
N ILE A 93 18.56 8.96 19.67
CA ILE A 93 17.57 9.01 18.59
C ILE A 93 18.15 8.29 17.37
N ALA A 94 17.50 7.20 16.96
CA ALA A 94 17.85 6.40 15.80
C ALA A 94 17.07 6.81 14.55
N PHE A 95 15.84 7.34 14.71
CA PHE A 95 15.05 7.89 13.61
C PHE A 95 13.96 8.86 14.11
N ARG A 96 13.35 9.58 13.17
CA ARG A 96 12.33 10.60 13.47
C ARG A 96 11.00 10.06 14.03
N GLY A 97 10.79 8.74 13.95
CA GLY A 97 9.63 8.08 14.56
C GLY A 97 9.84 7.67 16.02
N ASP A 98 11.02 7.92 16.59
CA ASP A 98 11.27 7.66 18.01
C ASP A 98 10.33 8.45 18.91
N VAL A 99 9.82 7.79 19.96
CA VAL A 99 8.88 8.39 20.90
C VAL A 99 9.59 8.71 22.21
N ILE A 100 9.57 9.98 22.61
CA ILE A 100 10.28 10.50 23.79
C ILE A 100 9.39 10.48 25.03
N ALA A 101 8.10 10.77 24.85
CA ALA A 101 7.11 10.78 25.92
C ALA A 101 5.73 10.41 25.39
N VAL A 102 4.85 9.98 26.29
CA VAL A 102 3.43 9.72 26.01
C VAL A 102 2.54 10.44 27.00
N ILE A 103 1.41 10.95 26.51
CA ILE A 103 0.47 11.78 27.25
C ILE A 103 -0.87 11.05 27.36
N ALA A 104 -1.45 11.00 28.56
CA ALA A 104 -2.85 10.66 28.80
C ALA A 104 -3.63 11.91 29.21
N ALA A 105 -4.71 12.23 28.49
CA ALA A 105 -5.59 13.35 28.81
C ALA A 105 -7.08 13.01 28.63
N GLU A 106 -7.96 13.84 29.20
CA GLU A 106 -9.41 13.66 29.16
C GLU A 106 -10.03 13.95 27.77
N SER A 107 -9.28 14.63 26.91
CA SER A 107 -9.62 14.85 25.50
C SER A 107 -8.40 14.63 24.62
N TYR A 108 -8.63 14.24 23.37
CA TYR A 108 -7.56 14.11 22.37
C TYR A 108 -6.87 15.45 22.12
N GLU A 109 -7.63 16.55 22.11
CA GLU A 109 -7.14 17.91 21.90
C GLU A 109 -6.17 18.34 23.01
N SER A 110 -6.50 18.08 24.28
CA SER A 110 -5.62 18.34 25.42
C SER A 110 -4.34 17.51 25.34
N ALA A 111 -4.43 16.23 24.98
CA ALA A 111 -3.26 15.37 24.84
C ALA A 111 -2.31 15.88 23.73
N CYS A 112 -2.85 16.29 22.58
CA CYS A 112 -2.05 16.86 21.51
C CYS A 112 -1.44 18.23 21.88
N LEU A 113 -2.19 19.11 22.55
CA LEU A 113 -1.66 20.41 23.00
C LEU A 113 -0.52 20.22 24.01
N ALA A 114 -0.63 19.24 24.90
CA ALA A 114 0.44 18.90 25.82
C ALA A 114 1.68 18.39 25.07
N ALA A 115 1.52 17.52 24.06
CA ALA A 115 2.63 17.08 23.22
C ALA A 115 3.35 18.26 22.52
N ASP A 116 2.59 19.23 22.00
CA ASP A 116 3.11 20.45 21.38
C ASP A 116 3.95 21.30 22.36
N LYS A 117 3.64 21.25 23.67
CA LYS A 117 4.32 22.00 24.74
C LYS A 117 5.48 21.26 25.42
N ILE A 118 5.80 20.03 25.00
CA ILE A 118 6.99 19.33 25.49
C ILE A 118 8.21 19.82 24.72
N HIS A 119 9.12 20.48 25.43
CA HIS A 119 10.37 20.99 24.86
C HIS A 119 11.50 19.98 25.09
N VAL A 120 12.18 19.61 24.01
CA VAL A 120 13.31 18.67 24.05
C VAL A 120 14.53 19.37 23.48
N ARG A 121 15.65 19.27 24.19
CA ARG A 121 16.95 19.75 23.72
C ARG A 121 17.75 18.57 23.21
N TYR A 122 18.32 18.68 22.01
CA TYR A 122 19.09 17.63 21.37
C TYR A 122 20.51 18.07 21.01
N THR A 123 21.40 17.09 20.89
CA THR A 123 22.63 17.17 20.10
C THR A 123 22.40 16.41 18.80
N PRO A 124 22.19 17.08 17.65
CA PRO A 124 21.90 16.42 16.38
C PRO A 124 23.17 15.81 15.76
N TYR A 125 23.00 14.68 15.06
CA TYR A 125 24.03 14.06 14.23
C TYR A 125 23.60 14.06 12.77
N GLU A 126 24.58 14.00 11.86
CA GLU A 126 24.28 13.69 10.46
C GLU A 126 23.69 12.27 10.37
N PRO A 127 22.50 12.09 9.78
CA PRO A 127 21.89 10.79 9.64
C PRO A 127 22.61 9.96 8.58
N ILE A 128 22.90 8.69 8.89
CA ILE A 128 23.45 7.73 7.92
C ILE A 128 22.27 7.05 7.24
N THR A 129 21.94 7.43 6.01
CA THR A 129 20.73 6.97 5.30
C THR A 129 21.03 6.01 4.15
N CYS A 130 22.30 5.61 3.98
CA CYS A 130 22.77 4.72 2.93
C CYS A 130 23.47 3.51 3.55
N VAL A 131 23.11 2.30 3.10
CA VAL A 131 23.70 1.05 3.60
C VAL A 131 25.21 0.97 3.37
N ASP A 132 25.70 1.46 2.22
CA ASP A 132 27.13 1.49 1.93
C ASP A 132 27.90 2.41 2.89
N ASP A 133 27.30 3.56 3.25
CA ASP A 133 27.89 4.49 4.21
C ASP A 133 27.91 3.90 5.62
N ALA A 134 26.87 3.17 6.01
CA ALA A 134 26.79 2.49 7.31
C ALA A 134 27.83 1.37 7.47
N LEU A 135 28.27 0.75 6.36
CA LEU A 135 29.27 -0.32 6.33
C LEU A 135 30.72 0.17 6.23
N LYS A 136 30.96 1.47 6.00
CA LYS A 136 32.33 2.02 5.90
C LYS A 136 33.11 1.83 7.22
N PRO A 137 34.42 1.55 7.16
CA PRO A 137 35.26 1.56 8.36
C PRO A 137 35.18 2.89 9.10
N GLY A 138 34.89 2.84 10.40
CA GLY A 138 34.76 4.04 11.23
C GLY A 138 33.42 4.78 11.10
N ALA A 139 32.44 4.25 10.35
CA ALA A 139 31.09 4.79 10.35
C ALA A 139 30.51 4.84 11.77
N ARG A 140 29.76 5.90 12.10
CA ARG A 140 29.08 6.00 13.39
C ARG A 140 28.12 4.82 13.54
N LEU A 141 28.15 4.18 14.70
CA LEU A 141 27.20 3.13 15.03
C LEU A 141 25.82 3.74 15.27
N ILE A 142 24.79 3.20 14.62
CA ILE A 142 23.39 3.59 14.87
C ILE A 142 23.02 3.25 16.32
N HIS A 143 23.45 2.07 16.77
CA HIS A 143 23.35 1.60 18.16
C HIS A 143 24.73 1.62 18.80
N PRO A 144 25.05 2.60 19.68
CA PRO A 144 26.40 2.77 20.23
C PRO A 144 26.99 1.54 20.96
N GLY A 145 26.14 0.61 21.42
CA GLY A 145 26.54 -0.64 22.08
C GLY A 145 26.78 -1.83 21.14
N SER A 146 26.52 -1.69 19.84
CA SER A 146 26.66 -2.78 18.87
C SER A 146 28.10 -2.94 18.38
N ALA A 147 28.46 -4.13 17.88
CA ALA A 147 29.79 -4.36 17.31
C ALA A 147 29.98 -3.72 15.92
N SER A 148 28.89 -3.56 15.18
CA SER A 148 28.86 -2.96 13.85
C SER A 148 27.43 -2.48 13.52
N ASN A 149 27.26 -1.84 12.35
CA ASN A 149 25.95 -1.54 11.78
C ASN A 149 25.33 -2.75 11.04
N VAL A 150 25.89 -3.96 11.15
CA VAL A 150 25.29 -5.17 10.56
C VAL A 150 24.29 -5.76 11.54
N ILE A 151 23.04 -5.91 11.09
CA ILE A 151 21.95 -6.55 11.83
C ILE A 151 22.14 -8.06 11.81
N ASN A 152 22.35 -8.61 10.61
CA ASN A 152 22.53 -10.03 10.37
C ASN A 152 23.22 -10.27 9.02
N HIS A 153 23.80 -11.46 8.86
CA HIS A 153 24.33 -11.95 7.59
C HIS A 153 23.86 -13.39 7.40
N HIS A 154 23.19 -13.67 6.28
CA HIS A 154 22.80 -15.02 5.86
C HIS A 154 23.52 -15.41 4.59
N HIS A 155 23.76 -16.69 4.41
CA HIS A 155 24.29 -17.22 3.16
C HIS A 155 23.58 -18.50 2.74
N THR A 156 23.76 -18.88 1.48
CA THR A 156 23.36 -20.19 0.94
C THR A 156 24.44 -20.68 -0.01
N ILE A 157 24.86 -21.94 0.16
CA ILE A 157 25.88 -22.59 -0.67
C ILE A 157 25.34 -23.93 -1.20
N LYS A 158 25.41 -24.10 -2.51
CA LYS A 158 25.17 -25.39 -3.20
C LYS A 158 26.24 -25.57 -4.28
N GLY A 159 26.87 -26.74 -4.33
CA GLY A 159 27.92 -27.01 -5.32
C GLY A 159 29.15 -26.12 -5.17
N ASP A 160 29.88 -25.93 -6.28
CA ASP A 160 31.06 -25.07 -6.37
C ASP A 160 30.82 -23.98 -7.43
N VAL A 161 30.57 -22.76 -6.94
CA VAL A 161 30.26 -21.63 -7.82
C VAL A 161 31.44 -21.24 -8.73
N ALA A 162 32.69 -21.44 -8.28
CA ALA A 162 33.86 -21.13 -9.09
C ALA A 162 34.00 -22.12 -10.25
N ALA A 163 33.81 -23.42 -9.97
CA ALA A 163 33.78 -24.46 -11.00
C ALA A 163 32.63 -24.24 -12.00
N GLY A 164 31.43 -23.90 -11.52
CA GLY A 164 30.29 -23.62 -12.40
C GLY A 164 30.50 -22.41 -13.30
N PHE A 165 31.12 -21.33 -12.82
CA PHE A 165 31.50 -20.20 -13.69
C PHE A 165 32.61 -20.56 -14.68
N ALA A 166 33.58 -21.39 -14.28
CA ALA A 166 34.61 -21.87 -15.21
C ALA A 166 34.04 -22.75 -16.33
N ALA A 167 32.93 -23.45 -16.06
CA ALA A 167 32.19 -24.24 -17.05
C ALA A 167 31.16 -23.44 -17.87
N SER A 168 31.01 -22.14 -17.62
CA SER A 168 30.05 -21.28 -18.33
C SER A 168 30.68 -20.66 -19.58
N SER A 169 30.01 -20.77 -20.72
CA SER A 169 30.38 -20.06 -21.95
C SER A 169 29.90 -18.60 -21.94
N HIS A 170 28.80 -18.32 -21.24
CA HIS A 170 28.18 -17.00 -21.17
C HIS A 170 28.02 -16.57 -19.72
N ILE A 171 28.55 -15.39 -19.37
CA ILE A 171 28.48 -14.84 -18.02
C ILE A 171 27.91 -13.43 -18.07
N PHE A 172 26.91 -13.16 -17.22
CA PHE A 172 26.27 -11.86 -17.10
C PHE A 172 26.32 -11.37 -15.66
N GLU A 173 26.62 -10.08 -15.48
CA GLU A 173 26.58 -9.38 -14.19
C GLU A 173 25.59 -8.21 -14.26
N ARG A 174 24.69 -8.12 -13.28
CA ARG A 174 23.62 -7.11 -13.21
C ARG A 174 23.40 -6.64 -11.78
N GLU A 175 22.95 -5.40 -11.65
CA GLU A 175 22.58 -4.80 -10.38
C GLU A 175 21.13 -4.31 -10.44
N TYR A 176 20.39 -4.55 -9.36
CA TYR A 176 18.97 -4.21 -9.22
C TYR A 176 18.74 -3.50 -7.89
N GLU A 177 17.81 -2.54 -7.88
CA GLU A 177 17.45 -1.78 -6.69
C GLU A 177 15.92 -1.70 -6.53
N VAL A 178 15.46 -1.75 -5.29
CA VAL A 178 14.05 -1.53 -4.95
C VAL A 178 13.92 -0.65 -3.73
N GLY A 179 12.91 0.23 -3.74
CA GLY A 179 12.61 1.15 -2.65
C GLY A 179 11.68 0.59 -1.57
N TYR A 180 11.32 1.48 -0.65
CA TYR A 180 10.35 1.23 0.42
C TYR A 180 8.93 0.99 -0.11
N GLN A 181 8.13 0.27 0.68
CA GLN A 181 6.68 0.19 0.52
C GLN A 181 6.00 0.35 1.89
N GLU A 182 4.96 1.17 1.98
CA GLU A 182 4.12 1.40 3.16
C GLU A 182 2.87 0.52 3.08
N HIS A 183 2.50 -0.14 4.19
CA HIS A 183 1.39 -1.10 4.22
C HIS A 183 0.05 -0.45 3.91
N ALA A 184 -0.13 0.80 4.37
CA ALA A 184 -1.27 1.65 4.06
C ALA A 184 -2.63 0.99 4.35
N TYR A 185 -2.72 0.12 5.37
CA TYR A 185 -3.99 -0.42 5.85
C TYR A 185 -4.96 0.71 6.18
N ILE A 186 -6.24 0.55 5.82
CA ILE A 186 -7.23 1.63 5.91
C ILE A 186 -7.43 2.07 7.36
N GLU A 187 -7.57 1.13 8.30
CA GLU A 187 -7.61 1.40 9.74
C GLU A 187 -6.17 1.56 10.26
N PRO A 188 -5.74 2.74 10.74
CA PRO A 188 -4.46 2.90 11.43
C PRO A 188 -4.37 2.05 12.71
N GLU A 189 -3.22 2.11 13.37
CA GLU A 189 -2.98 1.43 14.63
C GLU A 189 -3.90 1.99 15.73
N SER A 190 -4.61 1.11 16.43
CA SER A 190 -5.48 1.48 17.54
C SER A 190 -5.44 0.42 18.64
N ILE A 191 -5.26 0.85 19.88
CA ILE A 191 -5.24 -0.03 21.05
C ILE A 191 -5.77 0.71 22.28
N ILE A 192 -6.57 0.01 23.09
CA ILE A 192 -7.02 0.46 24.40
C ILE A 192 -6.59 -0.55 25.47
N ALA A 193 -6.11 -0.04 26.60
CA ALA A 193 -5.74 -0.84 27.77
C ALA A 193 -6.60 -0.43 28.98
N TRP A 194 -7.01 -1.39 29.80
CA TRP A 194 -7.76 -1.19 31.05
C TRP A 194 -7.53 -2.34 32.03
N PHE A 195 -7.72 -2.11 33.33
CA PHE A 195 -7.85 -3.21 34.29
C PHE A 195 -9.30 -3.70 34.33
N ASP A 196 -9.51 -5.01 34.31
CA ASP A 196 -10.86 -5.54 34.55
C ASP A 196 -11.29 -5.28 36.01
N ASP A 197 -12.58 -4.97 36.20
CA ASP A 197 -13.10 -4.49 37.50
C ASP A 197 -12.97 -5.53 38.63
N ASN A 198 -12.95 -6.83 38.30
CA ASN A 198 -13.01 -7.90 39.30
C ASN A 198 -11.63 -8.41 39.70
N GLU A 199 -10.83 -8.82 38.72
CA GLU A 199 -9.56 -9.51 38.95
C GLU A 199 -8.36 -8.56 38.86
N GLN A 200 -8.57 -7.33 38.40
CA GLN A 200 -7.53 -6.32 38.18
C GLN A 200 -6.43 -6.82 37.22
N ILE A 201 -6.83 -7.56 36.20
CA ILE A 201 -6.01 -8.04 35.09
C ILE A 201 -5.90 -6.95 34.04
N MET A 202 -4.66 -6.66 33.61
CA MET A 202 -4.40 -5.75 32.51
C MET A 202 -4.97 -6.35 31.22
N THR A 203 -6.04 -5.76 30.72
CA THR A 203 -6.73 -6.18 29.49
C THR A 203 -6.48 -5.18 28.38
N LEU A 204 -6.19 -5.68 27.18
CA LEU A 204 -6.01 -4.87 25.98
C LEU A 204 -6.94 -5.30 24.85
N SER A 205 -7.35 -4.34 24.03
CA SER A 205 -8.12 -4.59 22.80
C SER A 205 -7.79 -3.58 21.71
N GLY A 206 -7.92 -3.98 20.45
CA GLY A 206 -7.62 -3.14 19.30
C GLY A 206 -7.21 -3.91 18.05
N SER A 207 -6.51 -3.22 17.15
CA SER A 207 -6.10 -3.70 15.83
C SER A 207 -4.85 -4.61 15.90
N VAL A 208 -4.96 -5.75 16.59
CA VAL A 208 -3.81 -6.59 16.95
C VAL A 208 -3.72 -7.82 16.05
N GLN A 209 -2.61 -7.97 15.31
CA GLN A 209 -2.34 -9.16 14.49
C GLN A 209 -1.90 -10.36 15.34
N ASN A 210 -0.97 -10.15 16.28
CA ASN A 210 -0.42 -11.19 17.15
C ASN A 210 -0.72 -10.90 18.63
N ALA A 211 -1.83 -11.44 19.12
CA ALA A 211 -2.28 -11.17 20.48
C ALA A 211 -1.36 -11.75 21.57
N HIS A 212 -0.72 -12.91 21.32
CA HIS A 212 0.15 -13.55 22.29
C HIS A 212 1.49 -12.83 22.44
N ARG A 213 2.05 -12.28 21.36
CA ARG A 213 3.25 -11.44 21.44
C ARG A 213 2.98 -10.13 22.16
N VAL A 214 1.88 -9.43 21.85
CA VAL A 214 1.43 -8.25 22.62
C VAL A 214 1.35 -8.57 24.12
N ARG A 215 0.69 -9.69 24.49
CA ARG A 215 0.58 -10.13 25.88
C ARG A 215 1.95 -10.28 26.54
N GLY A 216 2.89 -10.92 25.85
CA GLY A 216 4.26 -11.13 26.33
C GLY A 216 5.04 -9.83 26.49
N PHE A 217 4.95 -8.91 25.54
CA PHE A 217 5.71 -7.64 25.59
C PHE A 217 5.15 -6.69 26.65
N VAL A 218 3.82 -6.57 26.76
CA VAL A 218 3.20 -5.77 27.83
C VAL A 218 3.57 -6.31 29.22
N ALA A 219 3.58 -7.64 29.38
CA ALA A 219 3.99 -8.27 30.63
C ALA A 219 5.44 -7.91 31.00
N LYS A 220 6.38 -8.02 30.06
CA LYS A 220 7.78 -7.63 30.27
C LYS A 220 7.96 -6.15 30.56
N TYR A 221 7.30 -5.29 29.77
CA TYR A 221 7.41 -3.84 29.89
C TYR A 221 6.87 -3.31 31.22
N LEU A 222 5.82 -3.94 31.74
CA LEU A 222 5.21 -3.59 33.03
C LEU A 222 5.75 -4.41 34.22
N ALA A 223 6.70 -5.32 34.02
CA ALA A 223 7.16 -6.28 35.03
C ALA A 223 6.00 -7.10 35.66
N LEU A 224 5.00 -7.47 34.85
CA LEU A 224 3.86 -8.27 35.28
C LEU A 224 4.02 -9.74 34.87
N PRO A 225 3.49 -10.71 35.64
CA PRO A 225 3.31 -12.06 35.15
C PRO A 225 2.38 -12.07 33.93
N GLN A 226 2.67 -12.87 32.90
CA GLN A 226 1.79 -12.98 31.73
C GLN A 226 0.36 -13.40 32.08
N ALA A 227 0.14 -14.13 33.18
CA ALA A 227 -1.19 -14.48 33.69
C ALA A 227 -2.02 -13.26 34.11
N ARG A 228 -1.39 -12.11 34.37
CA ARG A 228 -2.02 -10.82 34.72
C ARG A 228 -2.22 -9.90 33.51
N VAL A 229 -2.00 -10.42 32.30
CA VAL A 229 -2.22 -9.70 31.04
C VAL A 229 -3.13 -10.54 30.12
N ASN A 230 -4.18 -9.93 29.59
CA ASN A 230 -5.13 -10.56 28.68
C ASN A 230 -5.33 -9.68 27.45
N VAL A 231 -5.37 -10.28 26.26
CA VAL A 231 -5.55 -9.55 24.99
C VAL A 231 -6.77 -10.09 24.27
N LYS A 232 -7.71 -9.19 23.97
CA LYS A 232 -8.97 -9.46 23.27
C LYS A 232 -8.97 -8.68 21.95
N ARG A 233 -8.81 -9.35 20.82
CA ARG A 233 -8.72 -8.68 19.52
C ARG A 233 -10.04 -8.03 19.13
N ALA A 234 -9.97 -6.88 18.46
CA ALA A 234 -11.09 -6.29 17.73
C ALA A 234 -11.06 -6.75 16.26
N VAL A 235 -12.06 -6.34 15.46
CA VAL A 235 -11.96 -6.49 14.00
C VAL A 235 -10.79 -5.63 13.50
N VAL A 236 -9.99 -6.16 12.58
CA VAL A 236 -8.82 -5.47 12.01
C VAL A 236 -9.12 -4.97 10.59
N GLY A 237 -8.91 -3.68 10.33
CA GLY A 237 -9.09 -3.03 9.03
C GLY A 237 -7.87 -3.12 8.12
N GLY A 238 -7.32 -4.34 7.98
CA GLY A 238 -6.08 -4.62 7.24
C GLY A 238 -4.83 -4.53 8.11
N SER A 239 -3.81 -5.29 7.72
CA SER A 239 -2.47 -5.30 8.34
C SER A 239 -1.37 -5.49 7.29
N PHE A 240 -1.49 -6.52 6.44
CA PHE A 240 -0.49 -6.85 5.40
C PHE A 240 0.92 -7.11 5.96
N GLY A 241 1.00 -7.51 7.24
CA GLY A 241 2.24 -7.67 7.97
C GLY A 241 2.58 -6.48 8.86
N GLY A 242 1.97 -5.30 8.66
CA GLY A 242 2.33 -4.03 9.31
C GLY A 242 1.79 -3.83 10.73
N LYS A 243 0.80 -4.62 11.17
CA LYS A 243 0.35 -4.67 12.57
C LYS A 243 0.92 -5.87 13.34
N ASP A 244 2.00 -6.47 12.83
CA ASP A 244 2.73 -7.51 13.54
C ASP A 244 3.61 -6.88 14.62
N ASP A 245 4.41 -5.87 14.30
CA ASP A 245 5.46 -5.33 15.17
C ASP A 245 4.96 -4.11 15.98
N ILE A 246 4.66 -3.00 15.29
CA ILE A 246 4.36 -1.66 15.84
C ILE A 246 3.24 -1.63 16.88
N ILE A 247 2.24 -2.52 16.75
CA ILE A 247 1.13 -2.57 17.69
C ILE A 247 1.59 -3.03 19.08
N ASP A 248 2.70 -3.77 19.16
CA ASP A 248 3.29 -4.21 20.41
C ASP A 248 3.83 -3.00 21.20
N HIS A 249 4.54 -2.07 20.54
CA HIS A 249 5.03 -0.82 21.16
C HIS A 249 3.89 0.08 21.61
N LEU A 250 2.86 0.23 20.77
CA LEU A 250 1.70 1.04 21.12
C LEU A 250 0.92 0.45 22.31
N ALA A 251 0.81 -0.89 22.36
CA ALA A 251 0.21 -1.60 23.48
C ALA A 251 0.98 -1.41 24.79
N CYS A 252 2.32 -1.47 24.76
CA CYS A 252 3.17 -1.17 25.91
C CYS A 252 2.92 0.26 26.46
N ARG A 253 2.80 1.26 25.58
CA ARG A 253 2.52 2.66 25.96
C ARG A 253 1.12 2.83 26.56
N ALA A 254 0.10 2.23 25.94
CA ALA A 254 -1.27 2.25 26.45
C ALA A 254 -1.36 1.58 27.83
N ALA A 255 -0.73 0.42 27.99
CA ALA A 255 -0.70 -0.32 29.24
C ALA A 255 0.06 0.44 30.34
N LEU A 256 1.16 1.12 30.01
CA LEU A 256 1.90 1.97 30.94
C LEU A 256 1.06 3.13 31.47
N LEU A 257 0.41 3.89 30.59
CA LEU A 257 -0.44 5.00 31.02
C LEU A 257 -1.68 4.50 31.79
N CYS A 258 -2.24 3.36 31.40
CA CYS A 258 -3.31 2.70 32.18
C CYS A 258 -2.81 2.31 33.58
N HIS A 259 -1.61 1.73 33.69
CA HIS A 259 -1.00 1.36 34.96
C HIS A 259 -0.77 2.58 35.87
N LEU A 260 -0.26 3.68 35.30
CA LEU A 260 0.06 4.91 36.05
C LEU A 260 -1.17 5.71 36.47
N THR A 261 -2.29 5.61 35.73
CA THR A 261 -3.50 6.41 35.98
C THR A 261 -4.63 5.64 36.66
N GLY A 262 -4.61 4.30 36.59
CA GLY A 262 -5.73 3.46 37.00
C GLY A 262 -6.99 3.63 36.13
N ARG A 263 -6.90 4.35 35.00
CA ARG A 263 -8.01 4.62 34.07
C ARG A 263 -7.75 3.93 32.73
N PRO A 264 -8.78 3.53 31.98
CA PRO A 264 -8.59 3.04 30.62
C PRO A 264 -7.88 4.08 29.76
N VAL A 265 -6.94 3.67 28.91
CA VAL A 265 -6.21 4.60 28.00
C VAL A 265 -6.24 4.04 26.59
N LYS A 266 -6.73 4.85 25.64
CA LYS A 266 -6.80 4.51 24.22
C LYS A 266 -5.80 5.33 23.40
N PHE A 267 -5.00 4.67 22.58
CA PHE A 267 -4.25 5.27 21.50
C PHE A 267 -4.90 4.93 20.16
N THR A 268 -5.03 5.93 19.30
CA THR A 268 -5.46 5.74 17.91
C THR A 268 -4.64 6.69 17.04
N TYR A 269 -3.83 6.13 16.15
CA TYR A 269 -2.99 6.91 15.26
C TYR A 269 -3.82 7.56 14.15
N ASN A 270 -3.46 8.78 13.78
CA ASN A 270 -3.83 9.32 12.48
C ASN A 270 -2.88 8.78 11.39
N ARG A 271 -3.17 9.08 10.12
CA ARG A 271 -2.36 8.56 9.01
C ARG A 271 -0.91 9.03 9.06
N GLU A 272 -0.68 10.29 9.42
CA GLU A 272 0.67 10.87 9.49
C GLU A 272 1.51 10.21 10.59
N GLN A 273 0.92 9.91 11.74
CA GLN A 273 1.57 9.18 12.84
C GLN A 273 1.88 7.74 12.44
N SER A 274 0.90 7.06 11.82
CA SER A 274 1.07 5.71 11.28
C SER A 274 2.25 5.66 10.32
N MET A 275 2.27 6.51 9.28
CA MET A 275 3.36 6.51 8.29
C MET A 275 4.72 6.92 8.87
N ARG A 276 4.74 7.81 9.87
CA ARG A 276 5.97 8.27 10.53
C ARG A 276 6.65 7.17 11.33
N GLU A 277 5.89 6.43 12.12
CA GLU A 277 6.45 5.47 13.08
C GLU A 277 6.41 4.02 12.60
N SER A 278 5.39 3.63 11.83
CA SER A 278 5.29 2.26 11.34
C SER A 278 6.51 1.91 10.48
N TYR A 279 6.87 0.63 10.51
CA TYR A 279 7.90 0.10 9.65
C TYR A 279 7.41 -0.08 8.22
N LYS A 280 8.35 -0.29 7.31
CA LYS A 280 8.11 -0.42 5.88
C LYS A 280 8.67 -1.76 5.35
N ARG A 281 8.38 -2.07 4.08
CA ARG A 281 9.14 -3.09 3.33
C ARG A 281 10.59 -2.63 3.15
N HIS A 282 11.52 -3.56 3.27
CA HIS A 282 12.95 -3.37 3.03
C HIS A 282 13.30 -2.92 1.61
N PRO A 283 14.01 -1.79 1.44
CA PRO A 283 14.80 -1.49 0.25
C PRO A 283 15.99 -2.43 0.12
N TYR A 284 16.24 -2.96 -1.08
CA TYR A 284 17.37 -3.85 -1.36
C TYR A 284 18.23 -3.27 -2.48
N LYS A 285 19.56 -3.40 -2.34
CA LYS A 285 20.53 -3.36 -3.44
C LYS A 285 21.01 -4.78 -3.71
N MET A 286 20.92 -5.24 -4.95
CA MET A 286 21.15 -6.63 -5.30
C MET A 286 22.10 -6.74 -6.49
N LYS A 287 23.17 -7.51 -6.35
CA LYS A 287 24.11 -7.84 -7.42
C LYS A 287 23.99 -9.30 -7.78
N TYR A 288 23.72 -9.58 -9.05
CA TYR A 288 23.58 -10.92 -9.60
C TYR A 288 24.68 -11.18 -10.63
N LYS A 289 25.30 -12.35 -10.53
CA LYS A 289 26.20 -12.91 -11.54
C LYS A 289 25.68 -14.29 -11.93
N ILE A 290 25.39 -14.51 -13.20
CA ILE A 290 24.85 -15.78 -13.70
C ILE A 290 25.72 -16.30 -14.85
N GLY A 291 26.00 -17.61 -14.84
CA GLY A 291 26.79 -18.32 -15.83
C GLY A 291 25.95 -19.40 -16.49
N LEU A 292 26.00 -19.46 -17.82
CA LEU A 292 25.27 -20.43 -18.65
C LEU A 292 26.22 -21.10 -19.65
N ASP A 293 25.90 -22.32 -20.07
CA ASP A 293 26.54 -22.99 -21.21
C ASP A 293 25.95 -22.55 -22.56
N ASP A 294 26.48 -23.09 -23.66
CA ASP A 294 26.04 -22.79 -25.03
C ASP A 294 24.59 -23.24 -25.30
N ASP A 295 24.09 -24.22 -24.54
CA ASP A 295 22.71 -24.70 -24.58
C ASP A 295 21.77 -23.87 -23.67
N ALA A 296 22.28 -22.77 -23.09
CA ALA A 296 21.58 -21.89 -22.17
C ALA A 296 21.06 -22.59 -20.91
N HIS A 297 21.72 -23.65 -20.44
CA HIS A 297 21.52 -24.18 -19.10
C HIS A 297 22.36 -23.39 -18.10
N ILE A 298 21.76 -23.06 -16.95
CA ILE A 298 22.44 -22.32 -15.89
C ILE A 298 23.44 -23.25 -15.19
N GLN A 299 24.71 -22.86 -15.19
CA GLN A 299 25.81 -23.59 -14.57
C GLN A 299 26.16 -23.01 -13.19
N ALA A 300 26.06 -21.70 -13.01
CA ALA A 300 26.32 -21.05 -11.72
C ALA A 300 25.53 -19.76 -11.52
N ILE A 301 25.24 -19.44 -10.27
CA ILE A 301 24.77 -18.12 -9.87
C ILE A 301 25.44 -17.65 -8.57
N LYS A 302 25.85 -16.38 -8.53
CA LYS A 302 26.26 -15.66 -7.33
C LYS A 302 25.37 -14.45 -7.12
N ILE A 303 24.87 -14.29 -5.91
CA ILE A 303 23.94 -13.20 -5.53
C ILE A 303 24.44 -12.54 -4.25
N ASP A 304 24.69 -11.24 -4.29
CA ASP A 304 25.03 -10.42 -3.13
C ASP A 304 23.89 -9.40 -2.90
N VAL A 305 23.33 -9.36 -1.68
CA VAL A 305 22.20 -8.48 -1.32
C VAL A 305 22.54 -7.65 -0.10
N LEU A 306 22.35 -6.34 -0.21
CA LEU A 306 22.34 -5.41 0.91
C LEU A 306 20.90 -4.95 1.17
N ALA A 307 20.39 -5.23 2.36
CA ALA A 307 19.06 -4.85 2.80
C ALA A 307 19.14 -3.70 3.81
N ASP A 308 18.43 -2.60 3.53
CA ASP A 308 18.26 -1.51 4.50
C ASP A 308 17.25 -1.94 5.57
N GLY A 309 17.78 -2.26 6.76
CA GLY A 309 17.00 -2.61 7.96
C GLY A 309 16.42 -1.38 8.68
N GLY A 310 16.90 -0.18 8.32
CA GLY A 310 16.58 1.06 9.00
C GLY A 310 17.09 1.10 10.44
N SER A 311 16.39 1.83 11.30
CA SER A 311 16.86 2.22 12.65
C SER A 311 16.88 1.10 13.69
N TYR A 312 16.04 0.08 13.53
CA TYR A 312 15.86 -1.02 14.47
C TYR A 312 15.72 -2.35 13.72
N ALA A 313 16.03 -3.44 14.38
CA ALA A 313 16.11 -4.75 13.75
C ALA A 313 14.78 -5.22 13.16
N GLY A 314 13.68 -4.97 13.89
CA GLY A 314 12.35 -5.49 13.57
C GLY A 314 12.39 -6.98 13.23
N GLN A 315 11.97 -7.32 12.01
CA GLN A 315 12.06 -8.67 11.45
C GLN A 315 13.08 -8.80 10.31
N THR A 316 14.02 -7.87 10.20
CA THR A 316 15.11 -7.92 9.20
C THR A 316 15.83 -9.28 9.18
N PRO A 317 16.16 -9.91 10.33
CA PRO A 317 16.78 -11.23 10.32
C PRO A 317 15.95 -12.30 9.60
N PHE A 318 14.63 -12.34 9.79
CA PHE A 318 13.79 -13.34 9.13
C PHE A 318 13.44 -12.97 7.68
N VAL A 319 13.24 -11.68 7.38
CA VAL A 319 12.97 -11.22 6.01
C VAL A 319 14.15 -11.53 5.09
N THR A 320 15.37 -11.24 5.53
CA THR A 320 16.60 -11.50 4.77
C THR A 320 16.91 -12.99 4.67
N TRP A 321 16.57 -13.79 5.71
CA TRP A 321 16.67 -15.25 5.66
C TRP A 321 15.76 -15.82 4.57
N ARG A 322 14.52 -15.34 4.46
CA ARG A 322 13.62 -15.79 3.39
C ARG A 322 14.16 -15.45 2.00
N SER A 323 14.82 -14.30 1.85
CA SER A 323 15.51 -13.95 0.61
C SER A 323 16.64 -14.93 0.28
N SER A 324 17.43 -15.39 1.25
CA SER A 324 18.57 -16.28 0.98
C SER A 324 18.13 -17.64 0.40
N VAL A 325 16.93 -18.13 0.73
CA VAL A 325 16.40 -19.42 0.26
C VAL A 325 15.59 -19.36 -1.04
N GLN A 326 15.34 -18.17 -1.59
CA GLN A 326 14.48 -17.98 -2.78
C GLN A 326 15.12 -17.12 -3.89
N ALA A 327 16.24 -16.44 -3.62
CA ALA A 327 16.82 -15.42 -4.50
C ALA A 327 17.17 -15.90 -5.93
N ALA A 328 17.45 -17.18 -6.13
CA ALA A 328 17.83 -17.74 -7.42
C ALA A 328 16.65 -18.21 -8.29
N GLY A 329 15.42 -18.10 -7.77
CA GLY A 329 14.20 -18.43 -8.51
C GLY A 329 13.94 -19.93 -8.68
N PRO A 330 12.84 -20.30 -9.36
CA PRO A 330 12.40 -21.69 -9.51
C PRO A 330 13.14 -22.42 -10.63
N TYR A 331 14.48 -22.33 -10.65
CA TYR A 331 15.35 -22.86 -11.70
C TYR A 331 16.31 -23.95 -11.19
N ARG A 332 16.64 -24.90 -12.07
CA ARG A 332 17.72 -25.88 -11.91
C ARG A 332 19.04 -25.16 -12.01
N ILE A 333 19.71 -25.05 -10.88
CA ILE A 333 21.03 -24.43 -10.79
C ILE A 333 21.92 -25.38 -9.98
N PRO A 334 23.00 -25.92 -10.57
CA PRO A 334 23.86 -26.87 -9.87
C PRO A 334 24.76 -26.16 -8.84
N ASN A 335 25.22 -24.94 -9.15
CA ASN A 335 26.15 -24.19 -8.30
C ASN A 335 25.57 -22.83 -7.89
N VAL A 336 25.39 -22.60 -6.59
CA VAL A 336 24.74 -21.40 -6.03
C VAL A 336 25.58 -20.86 -4.89
N ARG A 337 25.81 -19.54 -4.90
CA ARG A 337 26.23 -18.76 -3.74
C ARG A 337 25.30 -17.57 -3.55
N VAL A 338 24.72 -17.43 -2.37
CA VAL A 338 23.95 -16.24 -1.97
C VAL A 338 24.51 -15.68 -0.68
N ASP A 339 24.61 -14.36 -0.60
CA ASP A 339 25.01 -13.59 0.56
C ASP A 339 23.98 -12.46 0.76
N VAL A 340 23.35 -12.39 1.93
CA VAL A 340 22.33 -11.37 2.26
C VAL A 340 22.70 -10.72 3.59
N THR A 341 22.94 -9.40 3.55
CA THR A 341 23.32 -8.62 4.74
C THR A 341 22.24 -7.60 5.07
N GLY A 342 21.69 -7.65 6.28
CA GLY A 342 20.84 -6.61 6.84
C GLY A 342 21.66 -5.53 7.54
N VAL A 343 21.39 -4.26 7.27
CA VAL A 343 22.22 -3.13 7.74
C VAL A 343 21.37 -2.08 8.45
N TYR A 344 21.83 -1.60 9.60
CA TYR A 344 21.23 -0.47 10.31
C TYR A 344 21.50 0.85 9.59
N THR A 345 20.48 1.71 9.49
CA THR A 345 20.57 3.09 9.00
C THR A 345 19.69 4.01 9.86
N ASN A 346 19.78 5.32 9.67
CA ASN A 346 18.88 6.31 10.31
C ASN A 346 17.55 6.51 9.54
N ASN A 347 17.22 5.62 8.60
CA ASN A 347 15.92 5.61 7.95
C ASN A 347 14.85 4.97 8.87
N ASN A 348 13.58 5.02 8.44
CA ASN A 348 12.53 4.22 9.06
C ASN A 348 12.94 2.75 9.10
N TYR A 349 12.80 2.12 10.27
CA TYR A 349 13.05 0.69 10.39
C TYR A 349 12.11 -0.13 9.50
N THR A 350 12.59 -1.32 9.11
CA THR A 350 11.89 -2.20 8.19
C THR A 350 11.62 -3.55 8.85
N SER A 351 10.49 -4.14 8.52
CA SER A 351 10.01 -5.38 9.14
C SER A 351 9.01 -6.06 8.20
N ALA A 352 8.08 -6.87 8.72
CA ALA A 352 7.22 -7.73 7.92
C ALA A 352 6.29 -6.98 6.93
N PHE A 353 6.40 -7.26 5.63
CA PHE A 353 5.40 -6.86 4.64
C PHE A 353 5.02 -8.09 3.81
N ARG A 354 3.74 -8.28 3.48
CA ARG A 354 3.22 -9.30 2.55
C ARG A 354 4.22 -9.65 1.43
N GLY A 355 4.71 -10.88 1.41
CA GLY A 355 5.78 -11.32 0.49
C GLY A 355 7.09 -11.60 1.22
N PHE A 356 7.43 -10.81 2.24
CA PHE A 356 8.48 -11.07 3.23
C PHE A 356 9.86 -11.29 2.60
N GLY A 357 10.36 -10.31 1.84
CA GLY A 357 11.68 -10.37 1.19
C GLY A 357 11.68 -11.02 -0.21
N ALA A 358 10.66 -11.84 -0.52
CA ALA A 358 10.53 -12.49 -1.83
C ALA A 358 10.31 -11.51 -3.00
N PRO A 359 9.42 -10.49 -2.92
CA PRO A 359 9.17 -9.59 -4.06
C PRO A 359 10.43 -8.87 -4.54
N GLN A 360 11.36 -8.54 -3.63
CA GLN A 360 12.62 -7.87 -3.96
C GLN A 360 13.51 -8.76 -4.85
N VAL A 361 13.76 -9.99 -4.42
CA VAL A 361 14.64 -10.92 -5.17
C VAL A 361 13.97 -11.47 -6.43
N ILE A 362 12.63 -11.55 -6.44
CA ILE A 362 11.84 -11.95 -7.63
C ILE A 362 11.93 -10.90 -8.74
N LEU A 363 11.96 -9.61 -8.41
CA LEU A 363 12.25 -8.59 -9.41
C LEU A 363 13.60 -8.84 -10.08
N ALA A 364 14.64 -9.03 -9.27
CA ALA A 364 16.00 -9.16 -9.77
C ALA A 364 16.17 -10.42 -10.63
N ASN A 365 15.74 -11.59 -10.14
CA ASN A 365 15.93 -12.84 -10.86
C ASN A 365 15.06 -12.92 -12.14
N GLU A 366 13.79 -12.50 -12.12
CA GLU A 366 12.91 -12.60 -13.29
C GLU A 366 13.23 -11.54 -14.34
N SER A 367 13.77 -10.39 -13.94
CA SER A 367 14.30 -9.41 -14.89
C SER A 367 15.60 -9.93 -15.53
N LEU A 368 16.48 -10.53 -14.73
CA LEU A 368 17.72 -11.15 -15.22
C LEU A 368 17.42 -12.25 -16.24
N MET A 369 16.41 -13.09 -16.01
CA MET A 369 16.01 -14.12 -16.97
C MET A 369 15.61 -13.54 -18.34
N ASP A 370 14.86 -12.43 -18.37
CA ASP A 370 14.50 -11.76 -19.64
C ASP A 370 15.73 -11.14 -20.32
N GLU A 371 16.63 -10.51 -19.54
CA GLU A 371 17.88 -9.93 -20.04
C GLU A 371 18.81 -10.98 -20.67
N VAL A 372 18.99 -12.12 -19.98
CA VAL A 372 19.81 -13.25 -20.46
C VAL A 372 19.18 -13.88 -21.69
N ALA A 373 17.86 -14.09 -21.70
CA ALA A 373 17.16 -14.66 -22.84
C ALA A 373 17.39 -13.80 -24.09
N ALA A 374 17.22 -12.48 -23.96
CA ALA A 374 17.47 -11.55 -25.06
C ALA A 374 18.93 -11.56 -25.52
N ALA A 375 19.90 -11.61 -24.60
CA ALA A 375 21.32 -11.65 -24.95
C ALA A 375 21.74 -12.92 -25.70
N LEU A 376 21.05 -14.04 -25.45
CA LEU A 376 21.26 -15.32 -26.13
C LEU A 376 20.36 -15.52 -27.36
N GLY A 377 19.55 -14.52 -27.73
CA GLY A 377 18.63 -14.62 -28.87
C GLY A 377 17.44 -15.56 -28.63
N LEU A 378 17.13 -15.88 -27.37
CA LEU A 378 16.03 -16.76 -26.97
C LEU A 378 14.78 -15.97 -26.58
N SER A 379 13.63 -16.64 -26.59
CA SER A 379 12.44 -16.08 -25.97
C SER A 379 12.51 -16.16 -24.43
N PRO A 380 11.88 -15.23 -23.69
CA PRO A 380 11.76 -15.30 -22.23
C PRO A 380 11.13 -16.60 -21.73
N LEU A 381 10.23 -17.21 -22.52
CA LEU A 381 9.59 -18.47 -22.19
C LEU A 381 10.57 -19.64 -22.33
N GLU A 382 11.32 -19.65 -23.43
CA GLU A 382 12.25 -20.72 -23.76
C GLU A 382 13.40 -20.85 -22.74
N LEU A 383 14.04 -19.72 -22.36
CA LEU A 383 15.12 -19.78 -21.36
C LEU A 383 14.60 -20.35 -20.02
N ARG A 384 13.39 -19.93 -19.60
CA ARG A 384 12.76 -20.46 -18.40
C ARG A 384 12.48 -21.95 -18.54
N GLN A 385 11.91 -22.41 -19.64
CA GLN A 385 11.62 -23.85 -19.87
C GLN A 385 12.88 -24.73 -19.84
N ARG A 386 14.00 -24.26 -20.41
CA ARG A 386 15.28 -24.98 -20.36
C ARG A 386 15.79 -25.18 -18.93
N ASN A 387 15.47 -24.25 -18.03
CA ASN A 387 16.00 -24.24 -16.67
C ASN A 387 14.98 -24.52 -15.57
N ILE A 388 13.68 -24.63 -15.86
CA ILE A 388 12.62 -24.68 -14.84
C ILE A 388 12.70 -25.92 -13.94
N LEU A 389 12.46 -25.79 -12.64
CA LEU A 389 12.41 -26.95 -11.73
C LEU A 389 11.32 -27.95 -12.12
N LYS A 390 11.66 -29.24 -12.06
CA LYS A 390 10.80 -30.40 -12.29
C LYS A 390 10.69 -31.25 -11.03
N GLN A 391 9.75 -32.21 -11.03
CA GLN A 391 9.60 -33.15 -9.93
C GLN A 391 10.91 -33.90 -9.67
N GLY A 392 11.35 -33.95 -8.40
CA GLY A 392 12.60 -34.61 -8.00
C GLY A 392 13.86 -33.75 -8.16
N ASP A 393 13.78 -32.57 -8.78
CA ASP A 393 14.91 -31.64 -8.81
C ASP A 393 15.25 -31.10 -7.42
N THR A 394 16.44 -30.49 -7.30
CA THR A 394 16.90 -29.83 -6.08
C THR A 394 16.78 -28.31 -6.17
N SER A 395 16.23 -27.69 -5.12
CA SER A 395 16.18 -26.23 -4.98
C SER A 395 17.58 -25.60 -4.92
N MET A 396 17.64 -24.26 -4.92
CA MET A 396 18.88 -23.51 -4.71
C MET A 396 19.54 -23.79 -3.36
N ALA A 397 18.75 -24.19 -2.35
CA ALA A 397 19.24 -24.55 -1.02
C ALA A 397 19.48 -26.07 -0.86
N GLY A 398 19.37 -26.86 -1.93
CA GLY A 398 19.65 -28.30 -1.90
C GLY A 398 18.47 -29.21 -1.55
N GLN A 399 17.31 -28.66 -1.17
CA GLN A 399 16.10 -29.46 -0.92
C GLN A 399 15.67 -30.25 -2.16
N VAL A 400 15.48 -31.55 -2.04
CA VAL A 400 14.85 -32.40 -3.06
C VAL A 400 13.33 -32.20 -3.03
N PHE A 401 12.73 -31.88 -4.17
CA PHE A 401 11.28 -31.70 -4.28
C PHE A 401 10.58 -33.03 -4.61
N SER A 402 10.43 -33.89 -3.60
CA SER A 402 9.71 -35.17 -3.66
C SER A 402 8.35 -35.18 -2.96
N GLU A 403 8.14 -34.28 -2.00
CA GLU A 403 7.03 -34.38 -1.04
C GLU A 403 5.75 -33.64 -1.48
N HIS A 404 5.83 -32.85 -2.55
CA HIS A 404 4.74 -32.10 -3.16
C HIS A 404 4.84 -32.11 -4.68
N ARG A 405 3.75 -31.76 -5.38
CA ARG A 405 3.76 -31.59 -6.84
C ARG A 405 4.51 -30.31 -7.23
N VAL A 406 5.57 -30.45 -8.03
CA VAL A 406 6.29 -29.33 -8.64
C VAL A 406 5.54 -28.87 -9.88
N SER A 407 4.92 -27.69 -9.85
CA SER A 407 4.04 -27.20 -10.91
C SER A 407 4.50 -25.89 -11.57
N ALA A 408 5.79 -25.58 -11.49
CA ALA A 408 6.36 -24.37 -12.09
C ALA A 408 6.06 -24.28 -13.61
N GLU A 409 6.30 -25.37 -14.34
CA GLU A 409 6.03 -25.42 -15.78
C GLU A 409 4.53 -25.33 -16.11
N GLU A 410 3.69 -25.98 -15.29
CA GLU A 410 2.23 -25.94 -15.46
C GLU A 410 1.68 -24.52 -15.33
N VAL A 411 2.07 -23.78 -14.28
CA VAL A 411 1.59 -22.40 -14.09
C VAL A 411 2.16 -21.46 -15.14
N LEU A 412 3.41 -21.64 -15.57
CA LEU A 412 4.05 -20.86 -16.62
C LEU A 412 3.31 -21.02 -17.95
N MET A 413 3.12 -22.27 -18.39
CA MET A 413 2.48 -22.55 -19.67
C MET A 413 1.01 -22.19 -19.66
N LYS A 414 0.30 -22.40 -18.55
CA LYS A 414 -1.11 -21.99 -18.43
C LYS A 414 -1.26 -20.47 -18.53
N ALA A 415 -0.38 -19.71 -17.88
CA ALA A 415 -0.36 -18.25 -18.01
C ALA A 415 -0.06 -17.82 -19.45
N ALA A 416 1.04 -18.31 -20.03
CA ALA A 416 1.47 -17.93 -21.38
C ALA A 416 0.43 -18.28 -22.47
N ASN A 417 -0.17 -19.48 -22.40
CA ASN A 417 -1.16 -19.93 -23.37
C ASN A 417 -2.47 -19.15 -23.25
N SER A 418 -2.92 -18.83 -22.03
CA SER A 418 -4.20 -18.14 -21.81
C SER A 418 -4.27 -16.75 -22.44
N VAL A 419 -3.11 -16.10 -22.65
CA VAL A 419 -3.01 -14.75 -23.23
C VAL A 419 -2.39 -14.74 -24.63
N GLY A 420 -2.04 -15.91 -25.19
CA GLY A 420 -1.30 -16.02 -26.44
C GLY A 420 0.03 -15.27 -26.41
N PHE A 421 0.82 -15.46 -25.35
CA PHE A 421 1.97 -14.61 -25.00
C PHE A 421 2.93 -14.37 -26.17
N MET A 422 3.37 -15.43 -26.85
CA MET A 422 4.32 -15.33 -27.96
C MET A 422 3.74 -14.60 -29.17
N ALA A 423 2.49 -14.90 -29.55
CA ALA A 423 1.81 -14.22 -30.65
C ALA A 423 1.62 -12.72 -30.36
N LYS A 424 1.27 -12.37 -29.11
CA LYS A 424 1.14 -10.96 -28.71
C LYS A 424 2.50 -10.24 -28.71
N ARG A 425 3.57 -10.92 -28.26
CA ARG A 425 4.93 -10.39 -28.27
C ARG A 425 5.40 -10.08 -29.70
N GLU A 426 5.20 -11.00 -30.64
CA GLU A 426 5.52 -10.80 -32.06
C GLU A 426 4.73 -9.61 -32.65
N ARG A 427 3.41 -9.57 -32.40
CA ARG A 427 2.56 -8.45 -32.82
C ARG A 427 3.07 -7.11 -32.28
N TYR A 428 3.46 -7.05 -31.02
CA TYR A 428 3.99 -5.83 -30.41
C TYR A 428 5.37 -5.44 -30.94
N GLN A 429 6.23 -6.39 -31.31
CA GLN A 429 7.47 -6.06 -32.03
C GLN A 429 7.17 -5.39 -33.37
N GLN A 430 6.22 -5.93 -34.14
CA GLN A 430 5.82 -5.36 -35.42
C GLN A 430 5.22 -3.95 -35.26
N LEU A 431 4.32 -3.77 -34.28
CA LEU A 431 3.73 -2.45 -33.98
C LEU A 431 4.79 -1.45 -33.50
N ASN A 432 5.69 -1.85 -32.61
CA ASN A 432 6.73 -0.97 -32.09
C ASN A 432 7.74 -0.58 -33.18
N ALA A 433 7.98 -1.45 -34.17
CA ALA A 433 8.84 -1.17 -35.32
C ALA A 433 8.23 -0.15 -36.31
N GLN A 434 6.91 0.02 -36.34
CA GLN A 434 6.24 1.06 -37.15
C GLN A 434 6.55 2.50 -36.66
N GLY A 435 7.17 2.65 -35.49
CA GLY A 435 7.49 3.96 -34.92
C GLY A 435 6.44 4.45 -33.92
N GLY A 436 6.29 5.77 -33.81
CA GLY A 436 5.33 6.41 -32.91
C GLY A 436 5.73 6.45 -31.43
N PRO A 437 5.08 7.33 -30.63
CA PRO A 437 5.42 7.57 -29.23
C PRO A 437 4.88 6.49 -28.28
N ILE A 438 3.79 5.80 -28.66
CA ILE A 438 3.19 4.72 -27.86
C ILE A 438 3.86 3.40 -28.21
N LYS A 439 4.40 2.72 -27.21
CA LYS A 439 5.00 1.40 -27.35
C LYS A 439 4.25 0.37 -26.54
N TYR A 440 4.08 -0.82 -27.09
CA TYR A 440 3.33 -1.91 -26.47
C TYR A 440 4.26 -2.97 -25.91
N GLY A 441 3.88 -3.57 -24.78
CA GLY A 441 4.66 -4.67 -24.22
C GLY A 441 3.86 -5.68 -23.45
N ILE A 442 4.40 -6.90 -23.45
CA ILE A 442 3.88 -8.03 -22.66
C ILE A 442 5.06 -8.67 -21.94
N GLY A 443 4.91 -8.92 -20.65
CA GLY A 443 5.95 -9.49 -19.80
C GLY A 443 5.36 -10.42 -18.76
N LEU A 444 6.16 -11.39 -18.32
CA LEU A 444 5.76 -12.38 -17.32
C LEU A 444 6.82 -12.53 -16.22
N ALA A 445 6.39 -13.08 -15.09
CA ALA A 445 7.26 -13.47 -13.99
C ALA A 445 6.78 -14.79 -13.39
N LEU A 446 7.72 -15.67 -13.06
CA LEU A 446 7.52 -16.98 -12.45
C LEU A 446 8.14 -17.04 -11.05
N SER A 447 7.45 -17.68 -10.10
CA SER A 447 7.97 -17.85 -8.74
C SER A 447 7.55 -19.21 -8.17
N HIS A 448 8.34 -19.67 -7.20
CA HIS A 448 7.96 -20.67 -6.21
C HIS A 448 8.11 -20.08 -4.81
N ARG A 449 7.23 -20.41 -3.87
CA ARG A 449 7.30 -19.93 -2.49
C ARG A 449 7.16 -21.08 -1.51
N GLY A 450 8.04 -21.12 -0.52
CA GLY A 450 7.93 -22.01 0.63
C GLY A 450 6.68 -21.69 1.44
N CYS A 451 5.91 -22.73 1.78
CA CYS A 451 4.68 -22.56 2.54
C CYS A 451 4.96 -22.53 4.05
N SER A 452 4.27 -21.64 4.76
CA SER A 452 4.38 -21.48 6.21
C SER A 452 5.74 -20.92 6.67
N LEU A 453 6.04 -21.01 7.98
CA LEU A 453 7.26 -20.44 8.55
C LEU A 453 8.52 -21.16 8.05
N GLY A 454 8.45 -22.48 7.84
CA GLY A 454 9.64 -23.25 7.47
C GLY A 454 10.70 -23.20 8.57
N ALA A 455 11.98 -23.16 8.20
CA ALA A 455 13.10 -23.16 9.14
C ALA A 455 13.29 -21.82 9.89
N GLU A 456 12.42 -20.83 9.66
CA GLU A 456 12.40 -19.56 10.42
C GLU A 456 12.06 -19.75 11.90
N GLY A 457 11.33 -20.82 12.27
CA GLY A 457 10.96 -21.05 13.66
C GLY A 457 9.95 -22.18 13.88
N LEU A 458 9.51 -22.34 15.13
CA LEU A 458 8.51 -23.34 15.50
C LEU A 458 7.18 -23.05 14.82
N ASP A 459 6.68 -24.02 14.05
CA ASP A 459 5.43 -23.89 13.32
C ASP A 459 4.36 -24.84 13.86
N ALA A 460 3.52 -24.31 14.75
CA ALA A 460 2.39 -25.03 15.33
C ALA A 460 1.18 -24.10 15.47
N SER A 461 -0.03 -24.65 15.43
CA SER A 461 -1.26 -23.88 15.62
C SER A 461 -2.29 -24.66 16.43
N SER A 462 -3.24 -23.93 17.00
CA SER A 462 -4.27 -24.47 17.89
C SER A 462 -5.66 -24.05 17.47
N ALA A 463 -6.63 -24.89 17.83
CA ALA A 463 -8.05 -24.64 17.67
C ALA A 463 -8.84 -25.18 18.87
N LEU A 464 -9.97 -24.55 19.18
CA LEU A 464 -10.94 -25.04 20.15
C LEU A 464 -12.26 -25.29 19.41
N ILE A 465 -12.84 -26.47 19.59
CA ILE A 465 -14.16 -26.81 19.06
C ILE A 465 -15.04 -27.28 20.21
N GLN A 466 -16.29 -26.81 20.21
CA GLN A 466 -17.36 -27.27 21.07
C GLN A 466 -18.60 -27.59 20.23
N VAL A 467 -19.09 -28.83 20.32
CA VAL A 467 -20.41 -29.19 19.79
C VAL A 467 -21.44 -29.09 20.92
N ASN A 468 -22.43 -28.23 20.73
CA ASN A 468 -23.47 -27.95 21.71
C ASN A 468 -24.53 -29.05 21.76
N ALA A 469 -25.34 -29.01 22.82
CA ALA A 469 -26.45 -29.92 23.04
C ALA A 469 -27.44 -30.02 21.87
N ASP A 470 -27.67 -28.90 21.19
CA ASP A 470 -28.57 -28.77 20.04
C ASP A 470 -27.91 -29.17 18.71
N GLY A 471 -26.61 -29.51 18.71
CA GLY A 471 -25.83 -29.86 17.54
C GLY A 471 -25.14 -28.67 16.84
N SER A 472 -25.36 -27.43 17.28
CA SER A 472 -24.58 -26.28 16.80
C SER A 472 -23.10 -26.39 17.22
N VAL A 473 -22.19 -25.79 16.45
CA VAL A 473 -20.74 -25.93 16.67
C VAL A 473 -20.08 -24.56 16.82
N ASN A 474 -19.41 -24.33 17.95
CA ASN A 474 -18.55 -23.17 18.16
C ASN A 474 -17.09 -23.53 17.84
N ILE A 475 -16.39 -22.64 17.14
CA ILE A 475 -14.97 -22.80 16.83
C ILE A 475 -14.16 -21.53 17.13
N SER A 476 -12.91 -21.72 17.52
CA SER A 476 -11.91 -20.67 17.72
C SER A 476 -10.54 -21.17 17.26
N THR A 477 -9.66 -20.28 16.82
CA THR A 477 -8.28 -20.59 16.41
C THR A 477 -7.29 -19.57 16.96
N ALA A 478 -6.02 -19.97 17.17
CA ALA A 478 -4.98 -19.02 17.59
C ALA A 478 -4.51 -18.09 16.46
N VAL A 479 -4.75 -18.45 15.21
CA VAL A 479 -4.53 -17.57 14.05
C VAL A 479 -5.63 -16.51 13.91
N SER A 480 -5.29 -15.37 13.31
CA SER A 480 -6.03 -14.12 13.33
C SER A 480 -6.67 -13.73 12.01
N GLU A 481 -7.89 -13.19 12.08
CA GLU A 481 -8.55 -12.53 10.95
C GLU A 481 -8.04 -11.10 10.80
N ASN A 482 -7.33 -10.86 9.69
CA ASN A 482 -6.74 -9.57 9.33
C ASN A 482 -7.39 -8.96 8.07
N GLY A 483 -8.50 -9.55 7.60
CA GLY A 483 -9.16 -9.20 6.34
C GLY A 483 -9.02 -10.26 5.25
N GLN A 484 -8.24 -11.33 5.45
CA GLN A 484 -8.02 -12.39 4.47
C GLN A 484 -9.15 -13.42 4.34
N GLY A 485 -10.15 -13.40 5.24
CA GLY A 485 -11.26 -14.36 5.23
C GLY A 485 -10.96 -15.66 5.97
N LEU A 486 -10.07 -15.62 6.96
CA LEU A 486 -9.71 -16.73 7.84
C LEU A 486 -10.95 -17.30 8.54
N GLN A 487 -11.80 -16.46 9.14
CA GLN A 487 -12.98 -16.95 9.88
C GLN A 487 -13.89 -17.79 8.99
N THR A 488 -14.04 -17.37 7.72
CA THR A 488 -14.83 -18.09 6.73
C THR A 488 -14.17 -19.41 6.36
N ALA A 489 -12.87 -19.40 6.05
CA ALA A 489 -12.13 -20.62 5.70
C ALA A 489 -12.15 -21.66 6.84
N MET A 490 -11.91 -21.25 8.08
CA MET A 490 -11.96 -22.14 9.25
C MET A 490 -13.36 -22.72 9.48
N SER A 491 -14.39 -21.88 9.32
CA SER A 491 -15.79 -22.32 9.47
C SER A 491 -16.19 -23.31 8.38
N MET A 492 -15.75 -23.11 7.13
CA MET A 492 -15.99 -24.06 6.04
C MET A 492 -15.27 -25.39 6.27
N ILE A 493 -14.03 -25.36 6.77
CA ILE A 493 -13.29 -26.58 7.11
C ILE A 493 -13.99 -27.35 8.24
N ALA A 494 -14.47 -26.67 9.27
CA ALA A 494 -15.24 -27.29 10.35
C ALA A 494 -16.59 -27.85 9.86
N ALA A 495 -17.32 -27.08 9.03
CA ALA A 495 -18.58 -27.50 8.42
C ALA A 495 -18.41 -28.79 7.61
N GLU A 496 -17.39 -28.83 6.75
CA GLU A 496 -17.06 -30.02 5.94
C GLU A 496 -16.66 -31.21 6.83
N ALA A 497 -15.94 -30.99 7.93
CA ALA A 497 -15.51 -32.05 8.83
C ALA A 497 -16.70 -32.76 9.50
N PHE A 498 -17.72 -31.99 9.90
CA PHE A 498 -18.93 -32.50 10.56
C PHE A 498 -20.09 -32.81 9.60
N GLY A 499 -19.95 -32.49 8.30
CA GLY A 499 -21.01 -32.66 7.31
C GLY A 499 -22.22 -31.75 7.56
N LEU A 500 -21.99 -30.57 8.14
CA LEU A 500 -23.02 -29.60 8.53
C LEU A 500 -23.09 -28.43 7.54
N PRO A 501 -24.26 -27.78 7.39
CA PRO A 501 -24.32 -26.50 6.71
C PRO A 501 -23.55 -25.43 7.48
N LEU A 502 -22.96 -24.46 6.78
CA LEU A 502 -22.15 -23.40 7.39
C LEU A 502 -22.91 -22.58 8.45
N SER A 503 -24.23 -22.44 8.31
CA SER A 503 -25.09 -21.72 9.28
C SER A 503 -25.11 -22.34 10.68
N TRP A 504 -24.63 -23.57 10.84
CA TRP A 504 -24.51 -24.25 12.13
C TRP A 504 -23.13 -24.08 12.79
N ILE A 505 -22.20 -23.41 12.11
CA ILE A 505 -20.85 -23.13 12.61
C ILE A 505 -20.75 -21.67 13.02
N MET A 506 -20.32 -21.43 14.26
CA MET A 506 -20.08 -20.09 14.79
C MET A 506 -18.60 -19.92 15.13
N PHE A 507 -17.92 -19.03 14.41
CA PHE A 507 -16.55 -18.64 14.76
C PHE A 507 -16.58 -17.59 15.88
N THR A 508 -15.71 -17.75 16.89
CA THR A 508 -15.52 -16.79 17.97
C THR A 508 -14.03 -16.50 18.12
N ASP A 509 -13.64 -15.22 18.11
CA ASP A 509 -12.25 -14.83 18.34
C ASP A 509 -11.86 -15.07 19.81
N PRO A 510 -10.87 -15.92 20.09
CA PRO A 510 -10.48 -16.21 21.46
C PRO A 510 -9.65 -15.09 22.06
N ALA A 511 -9.84 -14.85 23.36
CA ALA A 511 -8.89 -14.10 24.18
C ALA A 511 -7.63 -14.96 24.44
N THR A 512 -6.48 -14.32 24.65
CA THR A 512 -5.21 -15.04 24.89
C THR A 512 -5.18 -15.87 26.17
N ALA A 513 -6.11 -15.64 27.09
CA ALA A 513 -6.30 -16.48 28.28
C ALA A 513 -7.01 -17.82 27.98
N MET A 514 -7.71 -17.96 26.84
CA MET A 514 -8.57 -19.10 26.53
C MET A 514 -7.96 -20.09 25.53
N ILE A 515 -6.88 -19.72 24.86
CA ILE A 515 -6.24 -20.52 23.82
C ILE A 515 -4.73 -20.46 23.98
N ALA A 516 -4.02 -21.54 23.68
CA ALA A 516 -2.56 -21.53 23.71
C ALA A 516 -2.01 -20.83 22.46
N ASP A 517 -0.80 -20.26 22.63
CA ASP A 517 -0.08 -19.58 21.57
C ASP A 517 0.20 -20.54 20.40
N GLY A 518 -0.43 -20.24 19.26
CA GLY A 518 -0.25 -20.94 17.99
C GLY A 518 0.60 -20.13 17.01
N GLY A 519 1.39 -19.17 17.49
CA GLY A 519 2.24 -18.30 16.68
C GLY A 519 1.49 -17.24 15.88
N SER A 520 2.23 -16.35 15.20
CA SER A 520 1.64 -15.26 14.43
C SER A 520 0.90 -15.73 13.17
N THR A 521 0.01 -14.87 12.66
CA THR A 521 -0.67 -15.06 11.37
C THR A 521 0.12 -14.37 10.26
N VAL A 522 1.21 -15.02 9.89
CA VAL A 522 2.20 -14.60 8.89
C VAL A 522 2.52 -15.76 7.95
N ALA A 523 3.45 -15.59 7.02
CA ALA A 523 3.95 -16.65 6.13
C ALA A 523 2.84 -17.45 5.39
N SER A 524 1.69 -16.81 5.21
CA SER A 524 0.46 -17.37 4.63
C SER A 524 -0.03 -18.67 5.30
N ARG A 525 0.40 -18.94 6.54
CA ARG A 525 0.15 -20.21 7.25
C ARG A 525 -1.27 -20.39 7.79
N GLY A 526 -2.06 -19.31 7.86
CA GLY A 526 -3.35 -19.27 8.54
C GLY A 526 -4.28 -20.43 8.15
N THR A 527 -4.52 -20.62 6.84
CA THR A 527 -5.36 -21.71 6.33
C THR A 527 -4.76 -23.08 6.59
N LEU A 528 -3.46 -23.25 6.33
CA LEU A 528 -2.78 -24.54 6.40
C LEU A 528 -2.72 -25.03 7.86
N MET A 529 -2.15 -24.22 8.75
CA MET A 529 -1.93 -24.59 10.15
C MET A 529 -3.21 -24.51 10.97
N GLY A 530 -3.99 -23.43 10.83
CA GLY A 530 -5.27 -23.28 11.52
C GLY A 530 -6.29 -24.33 11.09
N GLY A 531 -6.35 -24.63 9.79
CA GLY A 531 -7.27 -25.62 9.24
C GLY A 531 -6.93 -27.03 9.72
N GLN A 532 -5.65 -27.39 9.79
CA GLN A 532 -5.23 -28.67 10.35
C GLN A 532 -5.50 -28.77 11.86
N ALA A 533 -5.35 -27.67 12.61
CA ALA A 533 -5.73 -27.65 14.03
C ALA A 533 -7.25 -27.86 14.22
N VAL A 534 -8.08 -27.27 13.36
CA VAL A 534 -9.53 -27.51 13.31
C VAL A 534 -9.84 -28.98 13.01
N LEU A 535 -9.21 -29.56 11.99
CA LEU A 535 -9.40 -30.99 11.65
C LEU A 535 -8.92 -31.91 12.78
N ASN A 536 -7.83 -31.57 13.48
CA ASN A 536 -7.35 -32.30 14.64
C ASN A 536 -8.39 -32.33 15.78
N ALA A 537 -8.98 -31.18 16.12
CA ALA A 537 -10.04 -31.08 17.12
C ALA A 537 -11.31 -31.83 16.69
N ALA A 538 -11.75 -31.62 15.45
CA ALA A 538 -12.94 -32.27 14.90
C ALA A 538 -12.79 -33.79 14.88
N GLY A 539 -11.62 -34.32 14.51
CA GLY A 539 -11.33 -35.75 14.52
C GLY A 539 -11.46 -36.38 15.91
N LYS A 540 -11.02 -35.69 16.98
CA LYS A 540 -11.17 -36.15 18.37
C LYS A 540 -12.64 -36.25 18.78
N ILE A 541 -13.45 -35.25 18.41
CA ILE A 541 -14.89 -35.22 18.71
C ILE A 541 -15.61 -36.31 17.91
N LYS A 542 -15.30 -36.45 16.62
CA LYS A 542 -15.91 -37.47 15.75
C LYS A 542 -15.62 -38.89 16.20
N ARG A 543 -14.44 -39.18 16.77
CA ARG A 543 -14.15 -40.49 17.37
C ARG A 543 -15.10 -40.80 18.52
N ARG A 544 -15.27 -39.86 19.46
CA ARG A 544 -16.23 -40.01 20.57
C ARG A 544 -17.66 -40.20 20.09
N MET A 545 -18.06 -39.49 19.03
CA MET A 545 -19.35 -39.67 18.39
C MET A 545 -19.48 -41.05 17.74
N ALA A 546 -18.47 -41.49 17.00
CA ALA A 546 -18.45 -42.80 16.37
C ALA A 546 -18.53 -43.92 17.41
N ASP A 547 -17.78 -43.84 18.50
CA ASP A 547 -17.81 -44.82 19.59
C ASP A 547 -19.22 -44.95 20.20
N ALA A 548 -20.00 -43.87 20.21
CA ALA A 548 -21.37 -43.88 20.72
C ALA A 548 -22.42 -44.48 19.77
N VAL A 549 -22.20 -44.43 18.44
CA VAL A 549 -23.25 -44.75 17.44
C VAL A 549 -22.88 -45.81 16.42
N ALA A 550 -21.60 -46.20 16.29
CA ALA A 550 -21.13 -47.10 15.24
C ALA A 550 -21.89 -48.42 15.20
N THR A 551 -22.08 -49.08 16.36
CA THR A 551 -22.84 -50.33 16.46
C THR A 551 -24.29 -50.18 15.98
N GLN A 552 -24.96 -49.06 16.31
CA GLN A 552 -26.34 -48.80 15.88
C GLN A 552 -26.42 -48.56 14.37
N LEU A 553 -25.38 -47.98 13.79
CA LEU A 553 -25.25 -47.77 12.33
C LEU A 553 -24.70 -49.00 11.60
N GLY A 554 -24.44 -50.12 12.29
CA GLY A 554 -23.83 -51.31 11.70
C GLY A 554 -22.42 -51.10 11.17
N ALA A 555 -21.66 -50.18 11.76
CA ALA A 555 -20.28 -49.89 11.43
C ALA A 555 -19.34 -50.42 12.52
N SER A 556 -18.13 -50.81 12.11
CA SER A 556 -17.08 -51.32 13.01
C SER A 556 -16.23 -50.20 13.62
N GLY A 557 -16.34 -48.98 13.11
CA GLY A 557 -15.60 -47.82 13.60
C GLY A 557 -15.76 -46.59 12.72
N ILE A 558 -15.02 -45.52 13.06
CA ILE A 558 -15.09 -44.21 12.39
C ILE A 558 -14.81 -44.26 10.87
N ASP A 559 -13.93 -45.17 10.42
CA ASP A 559 -13.52 -45.25 9.02
C ASP A 559 -14.62 -45.78 8.09
N GLU A 560 -15.62 -46.48 8.66
CA GLU A 560 -16.83 -46.94 7.98
C GLU A 560 -17.98 -45.93 8.09
N LEU A 561 -17.77 -44.78 8.73
CA LEU A 561 -18.77 -43.73 8.88
C LEU A 561 -18.49 -42.53 7.95
N MET A 562 -19.55 -41.86 7.53
CA MET A 562 -19.51 -40.67 6.68
C MET A 562 -20.42 -39.59 7.25
N TRP A 563 -19.88 -38.39 7.44
CA TRP A 563 -20.60 -37.23 7.92
C TRP A 563 -20.98 -36.38 6.71
N ARG A 564 -22.27 -36.18 6.50
CA ARG A 564 -22.78 -35.50 5.31
C ARG A 564 -24.23 -35.08 5.50
N GLU A 565 -24.63 -33.93 4.95
CA GLU A 565 -26.04 -33.48 4.90
C GLU A 565 -26.73 -33.46 6.28
N GLY A 566 -25.99 -33.11 7.33
CA GLY A 566 -26.49 -33.08 8.70
C GLY A 566 -26.72 -34.47 9.30
N LYS A 567 -26.14 -35.52 8.73
CA LYS A 567 -26.29 -36.91 9.15
C LYS A 567 -24.96 -37.65 9.21
N VAL A 568 -24.96 -38.78 9.91
CA VAL A 568 -23.88 -39.76 9.93
C VAL A 568 -24.38 -41.05 9.30
N PHE A 569 -23.76 -41.45 8.21
CA PHE A 569 -24.09 -42.64 7.42
C PHE A 569 -23.06 -43.75 7.65
N ASN A 570 -23.50 -45.00 7.50
CA ASN A 570 -22.59 -46.09 7.18
C ASN A 570 -22.14 -45.99 5.72
N ARG A 571 -20.84 -46.06 5.45
CA ARG A 571 -20.26 -45.95 4.09
C ARG A 571 -20.61 -47.13 3.19
N VAL A 572 -20.82 -48.31 3.76
CA VAL A 572 -21.14 -49.55 3.04
C VAL A 572 -22.64 -49.65 2.77
N ASP A 573 -23.46 -49.24 3.73
CA ASP A 573 -24.92 -49.24 3.64
C ASP A 573 -25.50 -47.84 3.92
N LEU A 574 -25.65 -47.03 2.88
CA LEU A 574 -26.15 -45.66 2.98
C LEU A 574 -27.61 -45.56 3.47
N SER A 575 -28.36 -46.67 3.53
CA SER A 575 -29.70 -46.66 4.15
C SER A 575 -29.64 -46.53 5.67
N ARG A 576 -28.50 -46.91 6.27
CA ARG A 576 -28.23 -46.76 7.70
C ARG A 576 -27.63 -45.39 7.97
N SER A 577 -28.44 -44.52 8.55
CA SER A 577 -28.04 -43.17 8.90
C SER A 577 -28.69 -42.69 10.18
N MET A 578 -28.11 -41.66 10.78
CA MET A 578 -28.63 -41.00 11.97
C MET A 578 -28.43 -39.49 11.84
N ASP A 579 -29.42 -38.70 12.27
CA ASP A 579 -29.30 -37.24 12.25
C ASP A 579 -28.21 -36.78 13.23
N PHE A 580 -27.46 -35.74 12.87
CA PHE A 580 -26.34 -35.26 13.67
C PHE A 580 -26.75 -34.92 15.11
N CYS A 581 -27.94 -34.33 15.30
CA CYS A 581 -28.48 -34.01 16.63
C CYS A 581 -28.77 -35.27 17.47
N GLN A 582 -29.19 -36.36 16.83
CA GLN A 582 -29.39 -37.65 17.52
C GLN A 582 -28.04 -38.23 17.92
N VAL A 583 -27.04 -38.18 17.03
CA VAL A 583 -25.66 -38.60 17.35
C VAL A 583 -25.12 -37.82 18.54
N VAL A 584 -25.29 -36.51 18.57
CA VAL A 584 -24.92 -35.63 19.69
C VAL A 584 -25.62 -36.06 20.98
N THR A 585 -26.93 -36.30 20.92
CA THR A 585 -27.73 -36.73 22.08
C THR A 585 -27.23 -38.05 22.66
N LEU A 586 -27.01 -39.05 21.80
CA LEU A 586 -26.50 -40.36 22.21
C LEU A 586 -25.07 -40.27 22.76
N THR A 587 -24.21 -39.46 22.13
CA THR A 587 -22.84 -39.23 22.60
C THR A 587 -22.83 -38.58 23.98
N ARG A 588 -23.74 -37.63 24.25
CA ARG A 588 -23.85 -37.02 25.58
C ARG A 588 -24.37 -38.00 26.62
N ALA A 589 -25.27 -38.90 26.24
CA ALA A 589 -25.81 -39.92 27.15
C ALA A 589 -24.73 -40.90 27.65
N THR A 590 -23.60 -41.04 26.95
CA THR A 590 -22.45 -41.82 27.43
C THR A 590 -21.56 -41.07 28.43
N GLY A 591 -21.82 -39.78 28.67
CA GLY A 591 -20.96 -38.90 29.47
C GLY A 591 -19.74 -38.36 28.71
N ALA A 592 -19.63 -38.59 27.40
CA ALA A 592 -18.51 -38.12 26.61
C ALA A 592 -18.50 -36.59 26.46
N ASN A 593 -17.31 -36.00 26.56
CA ASN A 593 -17.10 -34.57 26.33
C ASN A 593 -17.15 -34.25 24.82
N LEU A 594 -18.00 -33.30 24.43
CA LEU A 594 -18.16 -32.81 23.05
C LEU A 594 -17.33 -31.55 22.73
N SER A 595 -16.38 -31.21 23.59
CA SER A 595 -15.35 -30.21 23.34
C SER A 595 -13.98 -30.84 23.16
N ALA A 596 -13.16 -30.27 22.28
CA ALA A 596 -11.79 -30.71 22.06
C ALA A 596 -10.85 -29.56 21.72
N TYR A 597 -9.63 -29.68 22.26
CA TYR A 597 -8.50 -28.85 21.89
C TYR A 597 -7.72 -29.51 20.74
N GLY A 598 -7.55 -28.78 19.65
CA GLY A 598 -6.76 -29.15 18.49
C GLY A 598 -5.36 -28.57 18.60
N TRP A 599 -4.35 -29.40 18.33
CA TRP A 599 -2.96 -28.96 18.23
C TRP A 599 -2.34 -29.61 17.01
N HIS A 600 -1.80 -28.79 16.12
CA HIS A 600 -1.12 -29.25 14.92
C HIS A 600 0.29 -28.66 14.86
N VAL A 601 1.27 -29.52 14.65
CA VAL A 601 2.67 -29.15 14.39
C VAL A 601 2.96 -29.47 12.93
N ALA A 602 3.64 -28.56 12.25
CA ALA A 602 4.02 -28.75 10.86
C ALA A 602 4.92 -29.99 10.70
N PRO A 603 4.94 -30.62 9.52
CA PRO A 603 5.89 -31.70 9.23
C PRO A 603 7.34 -31.25 9.48
N SER A 604 8.19 -32.20 9.88
CA SER A 604 9.60 -31.94 10.15
C SER A 604 10.33 -31.41 8.91
N ILE A 605 11.28 -30.52 9.18
CA ILE A 605 12.16 -29.87 8.19
C ILE A 605 13.61 -29.95 8.68
N HIS A 606 14.57 -29.62 7.82
CA HIS A 606 15.98 -29.62 8.16
C HIS A 606 16.68 -28.41 7.56
N TRP A 607 17.49 -27.71 8.35
CA TRP A 607 18.28 -26.57 7.90
C TRP A 607 19.63 -26.56 8.63
N ASP A 608 20.71 -26.44 7.86
CA ASP A 608 22.08 -26.28 8.35
C ASP A 608 22.46 -24.80 8.23
N GLU A 609 22.46 -24.08 9.36
CA GLU A 609 22.76 -22.64 9.39
C GLU A 609 24.21 -22.31 8.98
N GLU A 610 25.16 -23.22 9.26
CA GLU A 610 26.57 -23.00 8.92
C GLU A 610 26.78 -23.08 7.41
N LYS A 611 26.05 -23.96 6.71
CA LYS A 611 26.14 -24.08 5.25
C LYS A 611 25.09 -23.25 4.51
N GLY A 612 24.02 -22.86 5.21
CA GLY A 612 22.88 -22.18 4.62
C GLY A 612 22.12 -23.05 3.62
N CYS A 613 21.98 -24.35 3.90
CA CYS A 613 21.34 -25.30 2.99
C CYS A 613 20.50 -26.34 3.76
N GLY A 614 19.61 -27.03 3.05
CA GLY A 614 18.73 -28.06 3.61
C GLY A 614 17.37 -28.13 2.93
N SER A 615 16.38 -28.57 3.70
CA SER A 615 14.95 -28.64 3.36
C SER A 615 14.17 -27.62 4.20
N PRO A 616 14.20 -26.32 3.86
CA PRO A 616 13.64 -25.25 4.69
C PRO A 616 12.12 -25.29 4.80
N TYR A 617 11.41 -25.94 3.89
CA TYR A 617 9.95 -26.03 3.90
C TYR A 617 9.47 -27.44 3.59
N PHE A 618 8.31 -27.83 4.13
CA PHE A 618 7.69 -29.14 3.84
C PHE A 618 6.84 -29.16 2.57
N THR A 619 6.44 -27.98 2.04
CA THR A 619 5.73 -27.85 0.77
C THR A 619 5.91 -26.46 0.16
N TRP A 620 5.60 -26.33 -1.13
CA TRP A 620 5.79 -25.13 -1.95
C TRP A 620 4.58 -24.85 -2.84
N VAL A 621 4.36 -23.56 -3.13
CA VAL A 621 3.39 -23.06 -4.13
C VAL A 621 4.11 -22.44 -5.30
N TYR A 622 3.46 -22.41 -6.45
CA TYR A 622 4.00 -21.87 -7.71
C TYR A 622 3.02 -20.89 -8.31
N GLY A 623 3.53 -19.83 -8.94
CA GLY A 623 2.68 -18.85 -9.60
C GLY A 623 3.38 -18.19 -10.78
N CYS A 624 2.58 -17.80 -11.78
CA CYS A 624 3.00 -16.98 -12.91
C CYS A 624 2.01 -15.84 -13.10
N GLN A 625 2.52 -14.61 -13.25
CA GLN A 625 1.72 -13.44 -13.60
C GLN A 625 2.21 -12.84 -14.91
N VAL A 626 1.27 -12.27 -15.68
CA VAL A 626 1.53 -11.59 -16.95
C VAL A 626 0.95 -10.18 -16.90
N ALA A 627 1.74 -9.20 -17.35
CA ALA A 627 1.31 -7.82 -17.55
C ALA A 627 1.29 -7.49 -19.06
N ASP A 628 0.20 -6.87 -19.52
CA ASP A 628 0.05 -6.30 -20.87
C ASP A 628 -0.06 -4.77 -20.75
N VAL A 629 0.82 -4.03 -21.43
CA VAL A 629 1.00 -2.58 -21.24
C VAL A 629 1.09 -1.81 -22.54
N ALA A 630 0.69 -0.55 -22.48
CA ALA A 630 1.09 0.51 -23.41
C ALA A 630 1.87 1.59 -22.65
N VAL A 631 2.97 2.06 -23.22
CA VAL A 631 3.87 3.05 -22.63
C VAL A 631 3.98 4.25 -23.55
N ASP A 632 3.65 5.44 -23.06
CA ASP A 632 3.92 6.69 -23.77
C ASP A 632 5.36 7.13 -23.51
N THR A 633 6.23 6.97 -24.51
CA THR A 633 7.67 7.26 -24.39
C THR A 633 7.98 8.75 -24.25
N ARG A 634 7.04 9.64 -24.57
CA ARG A 634 7.18 11.09 -24.35
C ARG A 634 7.12 11.43 -22.87
N THR A 635 6.23 10.77 -22.12
CA THR A 635 5.91 11.11 -20.74
C THR A 635 6.39 10.09 -19.71
N GLY A 636 6.67 8.85 -20.14
CA GLY A 636 6.91 7.70 -19.25
C GLY A 636 5.63 7.08 -18.67
N LYS A 637 4.44 7.52 -19.11
CA LYS A 637 3.17 7.01 -18.60
C LYS A 637 2.94 5.56 -19.04
N ILE A 638 2.72 4.68 -18.08
CA ILE A 638 2.30 3.29 -18.30
C ILE A 638 0.77 3.21 -18.21
N THR A 639 0.17 2.51 -19.17
CA THR A 639 -1.24 2.10 -19.17
C THR A 639 -1.28 0.58 -19.13
N LEU A 640 -1.92 0.02 -18.12
CA LEU A 640 -2.17 -1.43 -18.04
C LEU A 640 -3.39 -1.77 -18.89
N LEU A 641 -3.22 -2.69 -19.84
CA LEU A 641 -4.26 -3.13 -20.76
C LEU A 641 -5.00 -4.36 -20.21
N ASP A 642 -4.26 -5.36 -19.72
CA ASP A 642 -4.79 -6.59 -19.14
C ASP A 642 -3.76 -7.22 -18.20
N ILE A 643 -4.24 -8.04 -17.26
CA ILE A 643 -3.41 -8.78 -16.31
C ILE A 643 -3.93 -10.21 -16.20
N THR A 644 -3.03 -11.19 -16.18
CA THR A 644 -3.37 -12.59 -15.88
C THR A 644 -2.55 -13.09 -14.71
N ALA A 645 -3.20 -13.75 -13.76
CA ALA A 645 -2.57 -14.34 -12.59
C ALA A 645 -2.95 -15.82 -12.45
N VAL A 646 -1.95 -16.69 -12.54
CA VAL A 646 -2.10 -18.14 -12.41
C VAL A 646 -1.34 -18.62 -11.19
N HIS A 647 -2.02 -19.32 -10.27
CA HIS A 647 -1.43 -19.80 -9.02
C HIS A 647 -1.82 -21.24 -8.72
N ASP A 648 -0.84 -22.07 -8.35
CA ASP A 648 -1.08 -23.36 -7.70
C ASP A 648 -1.41 -23.14 -6.23
N VAL A 649 -2.66 -23.45 -5.87
CA VAL A 649 -3.19 -23.29 -4.52
C VAL A 649 -3.60 -24.61 -3.88
N GLY A 650 -3.26 -25.73 -4.52
CA GLY A 650 -3.68 -27.05 -4.11
C GLY A 650 -5.18 -27.25 -4.19
N LYS A 651 -5.92 -26.87 -3.16
CA LYS A 651 -7.39 -26.85 -3.14
C LYS A 651 -7.85 -25.45 -2.75
N VAL A 652 -8.69 -24.86 -3.60
CA VAL A 652 -9.42 -23.64 -3.26
C VAL A 652 -10.42 -23.97 -2.16
N VAL A 653 -10.26 -23.37 -0.98
CA VAL A 653 -11.20 -23.56 0.15
C VAL A 653 -12.47 -22.73 -0.06
N ASN A 654 -12.31 -21.45 -0.40
CA ASN A 654 -13.40 -20.53 -0.75
C ASN A 654 -13.02 -19.80 -2.04
N ARG A 655 -13.85 -19.91 -3.08
CA ARG A 655 -13.59 -19.29 -4.39
C ARG A 655 -13.56 -17.77 -4.32
N VAL A 656 -14.54 -17.15 -3.64
CA VAL A 656 -14.62 -15.69 -3.46
C VAL A 656 -13.41 -15.17 -2.69
N GLY A 657 -13.00 -15.89 -1.63
CA GLY A 657 -11.83 -15.54 -0.82
C GLY A 657 -10.53 -15.64 -1.62
N PHE A 658 -10.36 -16.70 -2.41
CA PHE A 658 -9.20 -16.89 -3.29
C PHE A 658 -9.08 -15.76 -4.32
N GLU A 659 -10.14 -15.48 -5.07
CA GLU A 659 -10.14 -14.40 -6.08
C GLU A 659 -9.86 -13.04 -5.44
N GLY A 660 -10.50 -12.73 -4.30
CA GLY A 660 -10.24 -11.51 -3.54
C GLY A 660 -8.78 -11.35 -3.10
N GLN A 661 -8.13 -12.44 -2.66
CA GLN A 661 -6.70 -12.42 -2.33
C GLN A 661 -5.83 -12.13 -3.57
N VAL A 662 -6.15 -12.76 -4.71
CA VAL A 662 -5.42 -12.55 -5.97
C VAL A 662 -5.59 -11.12 -6.47
N TYR A 663 -6.82 -10.59 -6.52
CA TYR A 663 -7.05 -9.19 -6.90
C TYR A 663 -6.28 -8.23 -6.01
N GLY A 664 -6.38 -8.38 -4.68
CA GLY A 664 -5.66 -7.50 -3.75
C GLY A 664 -4.14 -7.63 -3.87
N GLY A 665 -3.62 -8.83 -4.07
CA GLY A 665 -2.18 -9.09 -4.26
C GLY A 665 -1.62 -8.47 -5.54
N VAL A 666 -2.29 -8.70 -6.66
CA VAL A 666 -1.93 -8.14 -7.97
C VAL A 666 -1.93 -6.62 -7.93
N VAL A 667 -2.97 -6.00 -7.36
CA VAL A 667 -3.05 -4.53 -7.27
C VAL A 667 -1.93 -3.97 -6.39
N GLN A 668 -1.68 -4.58 -5.22
CA GLN A 668 -0.64 -4.14 -4.28
C GLN A 668 0.78 -4.33 -4.83
N GLY A 669 1.03 -5.40 -5.58
CA GLY A 669 2.35 -5.75 -6.12
C GLY A 669 2.64 -5.16 -7.50
N MET A 670 1.73 -5.31 -8.45
CA MET A 670 1.94 -4.86 -9.84
C MET A 670 1.74 -3.35 -9.99
N ILE A 671 0.63 -2.83 -9.47
CA ILE A 671 0.27 -1.42 -9.65
C ILE A 671 0.89 -0.56 -8.55
N GLY A 672 0.72 -0.99 -7.29
CA GLY A 672 1.29 -0.33 -6.12
C GLY A 672 2.82 -0.32 -6.16
N TYR A 673 3.43 -1.42 -5.71
CA TYR A 673 4.90 -1.54 -5.63
C TYR A 673 5.61 -1.38 -6.98
N GLY A 674 5.02 -1.89 -8.06
CA GLY A 674 5.63 -1.86 -9.39
C GLY A 674 5.71 -0.47 -10.03
N MET A 675 4.76 0.45 -9.80
CA MET A 675 4.77 1.74 -10.51
C MET A 675 4.28 2.97 -9.74
N LEU A 676 3.44 2.85 -8.71
CA LEU A 676 2.83 4.03 -8.06
C LEU A 676 3.43 4.38 -6.71
N GLU A 677 3.69 3.38 -5.87
CA GLU A 677 4.00 3.53 -4.46
C GLU A 677 5.49 3.85 -4.25
N ASP A 678 5.78 5.15 -4.14
CA ASP A 678 7.11 5.70 -3.87
C ASP A 678 7.13 6.34 -2.48
N PHE A 679 7.56 5.57 -1.48
CA PHE A 679 7.68 6.06 -0.11
C PHE A 679 9.02 6.79 0.07
N ASN A 680 8.98 8.11 -0.08
CA ASN A 680 10.17 8.93 -0.11
C ASN A 680 10.67 9.29 1.30
N ILE A 681 11.94 8.99 1.57
CA ILE A 681 12.69 9.38 2.76
C ILE A 681 13.93 10.16 2.30
N GLU A 682 14.11 11.36 2.85
CA GLU A 682 15.24 12.25 2.55
C GLU A 682 15.91 12.67 3.85
N ASN A 683 17.21 12.39 4.00
CA ASN A 683 17.99 12.69 5.21
C ASN A 683 17.33 12.15 6.49
N GLY A 684 16.76 10.94 6.43
CA GLY A 684 16.06 10.29 7.54
C GLY A 684 14.67 10.88 7.83
N GLU A 685 14.16 11.79 7.01
CA GLU A 685 12.81 12.35 7.13
C GLU A 685 11.84 11.78 6.10
N VAL A 686 10.71 11.26 6.57
CA VAL A 686 9.57 10.88 5.73
C VAL A 686 8.99 12.11 5.04
N LYS A 687 8.93 12.08 3.70
CA LYS A 687 8.29 13.13 2.88
C LYS A 687 6.89 12.74 2.39
N SER A 688 6.55 11.45 2.46
CA SER A 688 5.25 10.89 2.08
C SER A 688 4.44 10.50 3.32
N GLU A 689 3.95 11.48 4.09
CA GLU A 689 3.27 11.27 5.39
C GLU A 689 1.75 10.99 5.24
N ASN A 690 1.14 11.12 4.06
CA ASN A 690 -0.30 10.84 3.85
C ASN A 690 -0.63 10.45 2.39
N PHE A 691 -1.86 10.02 2.08
CA PHE A 691 -2.28 9.49 0.77
C PHE A 691 -2.37 10.52 -0.37
N ASP A 692 -2.22 11.80 -0.07
CA ASP A 692 -2.02 12.87 -1.05
C ASP A 692 -0.59 12.89 -1.60
N THR A 693 0.38 12.39 -0.81
CA THR A 693 1.81 12.33 -1.15
C THR A 693 2.29 10.90 -1.41
N TYR A 694 1.66 9.89 -0.79
CA TYR A 694 1.87 8.46 -1.04
C TYR A 694 0.72 7.89 -1.88
N LEU A 695 0.98 7.59 -3.14
CA LEU A 695 -0.09 7.29 -4.10
C LEU A 695 -0.43 5.80 -4.14
N LEU A 696 -1.52 5.42 -3.47
CA LEU A 696 -2.14 4.10 -3.65
C LEU A 696 -2.85 3.99 -5.00
N PRO A 697 -2.95 2.77 -5.56
CA PRO A 697 -3.83 2.48 -6.70
C PRO A 697 -5.29 2.85 -6.40
N THR A 698 -5.95 3.50 -7.36
CA THR A 698 -7.40 3.76 -7.32
C THR A 698 -8.14 2.75 -8.19
N ILE A 699 -9.47 2.65 -8.03
CA ILE A 699 -10.29 1.74 -8.84
C ILE A 699 -10.18 1.98 -10.36
N ARG A 700 -9.84 3.22 -10.79
CA ARG A 700 -9.66 3.52 -12.22
C ARG A 700 -8.29 3.12 -12.75
N ASP A 701 -7.33 2.80 -11.89
CA ASP A 701 -6.01 2.33 -12.28
C ASP A 701 -5.99 0.81 -12.52
N ILE A 702 -7.05 0.10 -12.13
CA ILE A 702 -7.14 -1.37 -12.18
C ILE A 702 -7.76 -1.80 -13.52
N PRO A 703 -7.04 -2.54 -14.39
CA PRO A 703 -7.59 -3.11 -15.62
C PRO A 703 -8.40 -4.38 -15.32
N ASN A 704 -8.81 -5.10 -16.37
CA ASN A 704 -9.26 -6.48 -16.21
C ASN A 704 -8.13 -7.33 -15.59
N ILE A 705 -8.49 -8.21 -14.64
CA ILE A 705 -7.56 -9.19 -14.04
C ILE A 705 -8.18 -10.58 -14.18
N THR A 706 -7.56 -11.42 -15.00
CA THR A 706 -7.94 -12.82 -15.18
C THR A 706 -7.27 -13.69 -14.12
N VAL A 707 -8.08 -14.36 -13.28
CA VAL A 707 -7.60 -15.19 -12.17
C VAL A 707 -7.79 -16.67 -12.48
N ILE A 708 -6.71 -17.45 -12.44
CA ILE A 708 -6.71 -18.88 -12.75
C ILE A 708 -6.09 -19.67 -11.58
N ALA A 709 -6.90 -20.54 -10.97
CA ALA A 709 -6.39 -21.54 -10.02
C ALA A 709 -5.84 -22.76 -10.76
N VAL A 710 -4.71 -23.26 -10.29
CA VAL A 710 -4.22 -24.63 -10.52
C VAL A 710 -4.43 -25.38 -9.21
N GLU A 711 -5.13 -26.52 -9.27
CA GLU A 711 -5.50 -27.30 -8.08
C GLU A 711 -4.70 -28.60 -8.00
N ASN A 712 -3.48 -28.52 -7.46
CA ASN A 712 -2.61 -29.67 -7.21
C ASN A 712 -2.64 -30.08 -5.74
N HIS A 713 -3.55 -31.00 -5.39
CA HIS A 713 -3.82 -31.42 -4.01
C HIS A 713 -2.54 -31.68 -3.18
N ASP A 714 -2.42 -30.98 -2.05
CA ASP A 714 -1.28 -31.09 -1.13
C ASP A 714 -1.60 -31.97 0.08
N LYS A 715 -0.70 -32.90 0.43
CA LYS A 715 -0.92 -33.83 1.55
C LYS A 715 -0.87 -33.17 2.94
N ALA A 716 -0.16 -32.05 3.08
CA ALA A 716 -0.03 -31.33 4.34
C ALA A 716 -1.16 -30.32 4.55
N GLY A 717 -1.90 -29.99 3.50
CA GLY A 717 -3.01 -29.05 3.52
C GLY A 717 -4.34 -29.64 4.00
N PRO A 718 -5.20 -28.86 4.69
CA PRO A 718 -6.57 -29.28 4.96
C PRO A 718 -7.31 -29.46 3.62
N TYR A 719 -7.80 -30.67 3.37
CA TYR A 719 -8.46 -31.05 2.11
C TYR A 719 -7.64 -30.79 0.83
N GLY A 720 -6.31 -30.75 0.93
CA GLY A 720 -5.44 -30.48 -0.22
C GLY A 720 -5.01 -29.03 -0.39
N ALA A 721 -5.46 -28.11 0.47
CA ALA A 721 -5.23 -26.68 0.31
C ALA A 721 -3.78 -26.25 0.59
N LYS A 722 -3.24 -25.37 -0.26
CA LYS A 722 -1.97 -24.67 -0.01
C LYS A 722 -2.22 -23.21 0.36
N VAL A 723 -1.14 -22.45 0.49
CA VAL A 723 -1.16 -21.04 0.88
C VAL A 723 -1.36 -20.13 -0.34
N ILE A 724 -2.00 -18.95 -0.15
CA ILE A 724 -2.14 -17.97 -1.24
C ILE A 724 -2.07 -16.50 -0.79
N GLY A 725 -1.97 -16.25 0.52
CA GLY A 725 -1.99 -14.89 1.06
C GLY A 725 -0.93 -13.99 0.45
N GLU A 726 0.32 -14.41 0.40
CA GLU A 726 1.45 -13.61 -0.07
C GLU A 726 1.91 -13.85 -1.52
N PRO A 727 1.91 -15.09 -2.07
CA PRO A 727 2.41 -15.37 -3.43
C PRO A 727 1.80 -14.48 -4.53
N VAL A 728 0.56 -14.04 -4.34
CA VAL A 728 -0.19 -13.18 -5.25
C VAL A 728 0.38 -11.77 -5.42
N LEU A 729 1.19 -11.28 -4.47
CA LEU A 729 1.83 -9.97 -4.54
C LEU A 729 3.19 -10.03 -5.25
N GLU A 730 3.94 -11.11 -5.04
CA GLU A 730 5.39 -11.15 -5.29
C GLU A 730 5.79 -10.96 -6.74
N LEU A 731 4.94 -11.43 -7.66
CA LEU A 731 5.24 -11.52 -9.08
C LEU A 731 4.94 -10.21 -9.84
N GLY A 732 4.05 -9.38 -9.30
CA GLY A 732 3.42 -8.30 -10.05
C GLY A 732 4.43 -7.27 -10.55
N GLY A 733 5.31 -6.80 -9.66
CA GLY A 733 6.33 -5.81 -10.02
C GLY A 733 7.31 -6.30 -11.08
N ALA A 734 7.70 -7.58 -11.02
CA ALA A 734 8.60 -8.19 -11.99
C ALA A 734 7.95 -8.37 -13.37
N ALA A 735 6.72 -8.89 -13.42
CA ALA A 735 5.98 -9.05 -14.68
C ALA A 735 5.76 -7.70 -15.38
N LEU A 736 5.41 -6.65 -14.61
CA LEU A 736 5.30 -5.29 -15.11
C LEU A 736 6.64 -4.77 -15.66
N ASN A 737 7.72 -4.95 -14.90
CA ASN A 737 9.06 -4.50 -15.31
C ASN A 737 9.50 -5.13 -16.63
N ASN A 738 9.26 -6.43 -16.79
CA ASN A 738 9.56 -7.15 -18.02
C ASN A 738 8.72 -6.63 -19.20
N ALA A 739 7.43 -6.36 -18.98
CA ALA A 739 6.53 -5.82 -20.01
C ALA A 739 6.96 -4.42 -20.47
N VAL A 740 7.28 -3.53 -19.52
CA VAL A 740 7.73 -2.16 -19.80
C VAL A 740 9.10 -2.18 -20.48
N SER A 741 10.04 -3.00 -20.02
CA SER A 741 11.38 -3.09 -20.61
C SER A 741 11.34 -3.58 -22.06
N PHE A 742 10.48 -4.57 -22.34
CA PHE A 742 10.20 -5.01 -23.71
C PHE A 742 9.57 -3.88 -24.55
N ALA A 743 8.58 -3.15 -24.01
CA ALA A 743 7.90 -2.08 -24.75
C ALA A 743 8.88 -0.99 -25.22
N ILE A 744 9.74 -0.52 -24.30
CA ILE A 744 10.64 0.61 -24.60
C ILE A 744 11.99 0.17 -25.19
N GLY A 745 12.26 -1.14 -25.29
CA GLY A 745 13.53 -1.67 -25.79
C GLY A 745 14.73 -1.36 -24.88
N ARG A 746 14.49 -1.15 -23.57
CA ARG A 746 15.51 -0.79 -22.57
C ARG A 746 15.22 -1.49 -21.26
N TRP A 747 16.24 -2.07 -20.65
CA TRP A 747 16.14 -2.72 -19.35
C TRP A 747 15.99 -1.71 -18.22
N ASN A 748 14.97 -1.89 -17.38
CA ASN A 748 14.82 -1.18 -16.12
C ASN A 748 15.18 -2.12 -14.97
N ARG A 749 15.99 -1.62 -14.02
CA ARG A 749 16.51 -2.40 -12.90
C ARG A 749 16.16 -1.79 -11.55
N THR A 750 15.19 -0.87 -11.53
CA THR A 750 14.78 -0.12 -10.35
C THR A 750 13.26 -0.06 -10.26
N LEU A 751 12.71 -0.37 -9.08
CA LEU A 751 11.31 -0.10 -8.74
C LEU A 751 11.19 1.01 -7.67
N PRO A 752 10.12 1.83 -7.70
CA PRO A 752 8.98 1.75 -8.63
C PRO A 752 9.27 2.38 -10.02
N LEU A 753 8.54 1.92 -11.04
CA LEU A 753 8.54 2.47 -12.41
C LEU A 753 7.72 3.76 -12.50
N THR A 754 8.17 4.80 -11.80
CA THR A 754 7.55 6.13 -11.92
C THR A 754 7.69 6.68 -13.34
N LEU A 755 6.95 7.75 -13.64
CA LEU A 755 7.07 8.46 -14.92
C LEU A 755 8.53 8.85 -15.21
N GLU A 756 9.22 9.33 -14.17
CA GLU A 756 10.62 9.71 -14.22
C GLU A 756 11.53 8.50 -14.47
N GLN A 757 11.32 7.38 -13.79
CA GLN A 757 12.08 6.15 -14.02
C GLN A 757 11.95 5.66 -15.46
N VAL A 758 10.73 5.64 -16.00
CA VAL A 758 10.49 5.18 -17.38
C VAL A 758 11.09 6.17 -18.38
N ARG A 759 10.93 7.48 -18.19
CA ARG A 759 11.40 8.49 -19.14
C ARG A 759 12.92 8.74 -19.08
N LEU A 760 13.48 8.81 -17.88
CA LEU A 760 14.87 9.23 -17.62
C LEU A 760 15.80 8.08 -17.22
N SER A 761 15.27 6.91 -16.86
CA SER A 761 16.00 5.76 -16.30
C SER A 761 16.43 5.91 -14.83
N TYR A 762 15.98 6.95 -14.15
CA TYR A 762 16.18 7.16 -12.72
C TYR A 762 15.00 7.92 -12.10
N ASN A 763 14.74 7.64 -10.82
CA ASN A 763 13.74 8.36 -10.04
C ASN A 763 14.28 9.72 -9.60
N LEU A 764 13.48 10.77 -9.81
CA LEU A 764 13.77 12.09 -9.25
C LEU A 764 13.22 12.16 -7.83
N LYS A 765 14.10 12.36 -6.85
CA LYS A 765 13.68 12.58 -5.47
C LYS A 765 13.48 14.06 -5.19
N LYS A 766 12.37 14.39 -4.54
CA LYS A 766 12.05 15.76 -4.16
C LYS A 766 12.96 16.15 -2.98
N PRO A 767 13.84 17.16 -3.12
CA PRO A 767 14.66 17.63 -2.01
C PRO A 767 13.76 18.24 -0.93
N ALA A 768 14.28 18.32 0.30
CA ALA A 768 13.65 19.08 1.37
C ALA A 768 13.33 20.50 0.87
N ARG A 769 12.08 20.96 1.06
CA ARG A 769 11.72 22.33 0.62
C ARG A 769 12.49 23.33 1.48
N GLN A 770 12.96 24.43 0.90
CA GLN A 770 13.57 25.53 1.66
C GLN A 770 12.65 26.05 2.78
N SER A 771 11.33 26.01 2.57
CA SER A 771 10.31 26.31 3.59
C SER A 771 10.22 25.26 4.71
N GLU A 772 10.54 24.00 4.44
CA GLU A 772 10.63 22.94 5.45
C GLU A 772 11.89 23.13 6.31
N VAL A 773 12.99 23.61 5.71
CA VAL A 773 14.25 23.94 6.39
C VAL A 773 14.16 25.28 7.17
N GLN A 774 13.41 26.26 6.67
CA GLN A 774 13.21 27.54 7.36
C GLN A 774 12.14 27.46 8.47
N ALA A 775 11.24 26.48 8.44
CA ALA A 775 10.23 26.26 9.47
C ALA A 775 10.78 25.67 10.79
N HIS A 776 12.10 25.46 10.90
CA HIS A 776 12.76 25.06 12.15
C HIS A 776 12.74 26.17 13.22
N GLU A 777 12.36 27.40 12.88
CA GLU A 777 12.20 28.52 13.81
C GLU A 777 10.71 28.86 14.04
N GLY A 778 9.92 27.97 14.66
CA GLY A 778 8.53 28.25 15.04
C GLY A 778 7.66 27.03 15.44
N GLU A 779 6.53 27.29 16.13
CA GLU A 779 5.58 26.32 16.73
C GLU A 779 5.04 25.25 15.75
N ARG A 780 5.80 24.18 15.52
CA ARG A 780 5.36 23.02 14.75
C ARG A 780 4.51 22.09 15.62
N LYS A 781 3.28 21.80 15.17
CA LYS A 781 2.44 20.76 15.77
C LYS A 781 3.12 19.39 15.74
N GLN A 782 3.12 18.70 16.87
CA GLN A 782 3.49 17.29 16.99
C GLN A 782 2.48 16.39 16.29
N VAL A 783 1.20 16.77 16.34
CA VAL A 783 0.09 16.04 15.72
C VAL A 783 -0.73 16.98 14.83
N GLN A 784 -0.74 16.70 13.53
CA GLN A 784 -1.56 17.45 12.57
C GLN A 784 -3.05 17.13 12.78
N ARG A 785 -3.73 18.00 13.53
CA ARG A 785 -5.16 17.91 13.87
C ARG A 785 -5.89 19.17 13.47
N LEU A 786 -7.19 19.06 13.19
CA LEU A 786 -8.07 20.23 13.10
C LEU A 786 -8.17 20.86 14.49
N ASN A 787 -8.01 22.18 14.58
CA ASN A 787 -8.36 22.90 15.82
C ASN A 787 -9.87 23.10 15.87
N THR A 788 -10.34 23.88 16.86
CA THR A 788 -11.70 24.38 16.91
C THR A 788 -12.10 25.03 15.57
N LEU A 789 -13.07 24.42 14.90
CA LEU A 789 -13.71 24.92 13.69
C LEU A 789 -15.06 25.52 14.07
N THR A 790 -15.35 26.71 13.55
CA THR A 790 -16.70 27.30 13.63
C THR A 790 -17.19 27.54 12.23
N VAL A 791 -18.36 26.99 11.88
CA VAL A 791 -18.94 27.12 10.54
C VAL A 791 -20.26 27.88 10.65
N SER A 792 -20.35 29.04 10.00
CA SER A 792 -21.59 29.80 9.85
C SER A 792 -22.28 29.45 8.54
N GLN A 793 -23.62 29.39 8.55
CA GLN A 793 -24.46 29.06 7.40
C GLN A 793 -25.34 30.27 7.04
N PRO A 794 -24.91 31.14 6.12
CA PRO A 794 -25.72 32.27 5.68
C PRO A 794 -26.93 31.80 4.86
N ALA A 795 -28.06 32.50 4.98
CA ALA A 795 -29.28 32.22 4.23
C ALA A 795 -29.24 32.77 2.79
N ASN A 796 -28.44 33.81 2.55
CA ASN A 796 -28.32 34.48 1.25
C ASN A 796 -26.92 35.12 1.09
N LEU A 797 -26.64 35.61 -0.12
CA LEU A 797 -25.35 36.23 -0.46
C LEU A 797 -25.01 37.47 0.38
N GLU A 798 -26.00 38.32 0.71
CA GLU A 798 -25.76 39.54 1.50
C GLU A 798 -25.27 39.19 2.91
N GLN A 799 -25.93 38.23 3.56
CA GLN A 799 -25.51 37.75 4.86
C GLN A 799 -24.12 37.11 4.81
N ALA A 800 -23.81 36.37 3.75
CA ALA A 800 -22.47 35.79 3.56
C ALA A 800 -21.38 36.87 3.49
N LEU A 801 -21.63 37.96 2.74
CA LEU A 801 -20.70 39.08 2.61
C LEU A 801 -20.48 39.81 3.94
N VAL A 802 -21.54 40.00 4.75
CA VAL A 802 -21.43 40.60 6.09
C VAL A 802 -20.57 39.74 7.02
N LEU A 803 -20.76 38.41 6.99
CA LEU A 803 -19.96 37.49 7.79
C LEU A 803 -18.49 37.46 7.32
N LEU A 804 -18.25 37.48 6.01
CA LEU A 804 -16.89 37.47 5.43
C LEU A 804 -16.13 38.78 5.65
N ALA A 805 -16.83 39.89 5.89
CA ALA A 805 -16.20 41.17 6.25
C ALA A 805 -15.53 41.16 7.63
N GLN A 806 -15.84 40.17 8.48
CA GLN A 806 -15.18 39.99 9.77
C GLN A 806 -13.74 39.49 9.58
N GLU A 807 -12.81 40.03 10.37
CA GLU A 807 -11.41 39.64 10.31
C GLU A 807 -11.23 38.15 10.59
N GLY A 808 -10.39 37.45 9.82
CA GLY A 808 -10.03 36.05 10.06
C GLY A 808 -11.12 35.02 9.71
N VAL A 809 -12.12 35.39 8.92
CA VAL A 809 -13.18 34.51 8.44
C VAL A 809 -12.93 34.12 6.98
N GLN A 810 -13.11 32.85 6.63
CA GLN A 810 -12.86 32.31 5.29
C GLN A 810 -14.12 31.64 4.70
N ALA A 811 -14.35 31.80 3.40
CA ALA A 811 -15.44 31.11 2.72
C ALA A 811 -15.15 29.61 2.54
N LEU A 812 -16.19 28.79 2.59
CA LEU A 812 -16.14 27.35 2.37
C LEU A 812 -17.11 26.93 1.25
N ALA A 813 -16.55 26.40 0.16
CA ALA A 813 -17.26 25.70 -0.92
C ALA A 813 -16.36 24.58 -1.47
N GLY A 814 -16.87 23.35 -1.53
CA GLY A 814 -16.07 22.14 -1.83
C GLY A 814 -15.18 21.70 -0.66
N GLY A 815 -14.25 22.56 -0.22
CA GLY A 815 -13.54 22.43 1.07
C GLY A 815 -12.30 21.54 1.12
N THR A 816 -11.84 20.99 -0.01
CA THR A 816 -10.73 20.02 -0.04
C THR A 816 -9.43 20.58 0.56
N ASP A 817 -8.95 21.74 0.12
CA ASP A 817 -7.71 22.34 0.64
C ASP A 817 -7.92 23.19 1.89
N VAL A 818 -9.15 23.68 2.13
CA VAL A 818 -9.47 24.47 3.32
C VAL A 818 -9.24 23.67 4.59
N LEU A 819 -9.67 22.40 4.61
CA LEU A 819 -9.46 21.52 5.76
C LEU A 819 -7.99 21.16 5.94
N VAL A 820 -7.25 20.92 4.86
CA VAL A 820 -5.81 20.65 4.92
C VAL A 820 -5.06 21.83 5.52
N GLN A 821 -5.34 23.05 5.04
CA GLN A 821 -4.74 24.28 5.57
C GLN A 821 -5.14 24.52 7.03
N ALA A 822 -6.38 24.20 7.42
CA ALA A 822 -6.85 24.35 8.79
C ALA A 822 -6.10 23.43 9.77
N ARG A 823 -5.69 22.22 9.34
CA ARG A 823 -4.90 21.30 10.17
C ARG A 823 -3.51 21.85 10.52
N LEU A 824 -2.95 22.69 9.66
CA LEU A 824 -1.61 23.28 9.84
C LEU A 824 -1.59 24.46 10.82
N LYS A 825 -2.71 25.18 10.97
CA LYS A 825 -2.81 26.33 11.90
C LYS A 825 -2.91 25.84 13.34
N THR A 826 -2.48 26.61 14.34
CA THR A 826 -2.66 26.35 15.78
C THR A 826 -3.83 27.12 16.39
N THR A 827 -4.42 28.07 15.66
CA THR A 827 -5.54 28.91 16.07
C THR A 827 -6.90 28.39 15.59
N PRO A 828 -8.02 28.78 16.22
CA PRO A 828 -9.37 28.48 15.74
C PRO A 828 -9.60 28.98 14.31
N VAL A 829 -10.32 28.20 13.51
CA VAL A 829 -10.62 28.52 12.11
C VAL A 829 -12.11 28.81 11.96
N ARG A 830 -12.44 30.03 11.54
CA ARG A 830 -13.82 30.49 11.31
C ARG A 830 -14.15 30.42 9.83
N LEU A 831 -15.20 29.68 9.50
CA LEU A 831 -15.64 29.40 8.13
C LEU A 831 -17.07 29.90 7.90
N VAL A 832 -17.35 30.36 6.68
CA VAL A 832 -18.70 30.67 6.19
C VAL A 832 -19.01 29.72 5.05
N ASN A 833 -19.95 28.80 5.24
CA ASN A 833 -20.32 27.83 4.21
C ASN A 833 -21.23 28.49 3.17
N ILE A 834 -20.66 28.76 1.99
CA ILE A 834 -21.39 29.39 0.89
C ILE A 834 -21.90 28.36 -0.13
N ALA A 835 -21.65 27.06 0.08
CA ALA A 835 -22.00 26.01 -0.88
C ALA A 835 -23.51 25.87 -1.12
N GLY A 836 -24.35 26.33 -0.18
CA GLY A 836 -25.81 26.29 -0.27
C GLY A 836 -26.46 27.51 -0.94
N LEU A 837 -25.68 28.55 -1.29
CA LEU A 837 -26.23 29.79 -1.82
C LEU A 837 -26.62 29.63 -3.30
N ASN A 838 -27.91 29.72 -3.60
CA ASN A 838 -28.44 29.55 -4.96
C ASN A 838 -27.94 30.65 -5.91
N GLU A 839 -27.69 31.85 -5.38
CA GLU A 839 -27.17 33.00 -6.10
C GLU A 839 -25.76 32.76 -6.66
N LEU A 840 -25.05 31.75 -6.16
CA LEU A 840 -23.73 31.33 -6.64
C LEU A 840 -23.79 30.09 -7.54
N ARG A 841 -24.96 29.46 -7.73
CA ARG A 841 -25.14 28.18 -8.44
C ARG A 841 -25.99 28.32 -9.70
N CYS A 842 -25.94 29.49 -10.32
CA CYS A 842 -26.66 29.83 -11.52
C CYS A 842 -25.70 30.07 -12.69
N ILE A 843 -26.15 29.73 -13.90
CA ILE A 843 -25.54 30.17 -15.14
C ILE A 843 -26.50 31.17 -15.76
N HIS A 844 -26.02 32.37 -16.06
CA HIS A 844 -26.78 33.43 -16.73
C HIS A 844 -26.15 33.77 -18.07
N GLU A 845 -26.99 34.17 -19.01
CA GLU A 845 -26.59 34.66 -20.31
C GLU A 845 -27.10 36.09 -20.46
N GLU A 846 -26.20 36.99 -20.87
CA GLU A 846 -26.55 38.37 -21.12
C GLU A 846 -25.67 38.89 -22.26
N ASN A 847 -26.28 39.33 -23.37
CA ASN A 847 -25.59 39.92 -24.53
C ASN A 847 -24.39 39.07 -25.04
N ASP A 848 -24.63 37.79 -25.33
CA ASP A 848 -23.62 36.81 -25.79
C ASP A 848 -22.44 36.57 -24.83
N THR A 849 -22.52 37.10 -23.61
CA THR A 849 -21.57 36.86 -22.52
C THR A 849 -22.14 35.81 -21.58
N PHE A 850 -21.30 34.85 -21.19
CA PHE A 850 -21.69 33.74 -20.33
C PHE A 850 -21.24 34.01 -18.89
N SER A 851 -22.16 34.02 -17.93
CA SER A 851 -21.84 34.21 -16.51
C SER A 851 -22.06 32.93 -15.73
N ILE A 852 -20.99 32.38 -15.18
CA ILE A 852 -21.00 31.15 -14.37
C ILE A 852 -20.89 31.55 -12.90
N GLY A 853 -21.85 31.17 -12.08
CA GLY A 853 -21.77 31.35 -10.63
C GLY A 853 -20.57 30.61 -10.01
N ALA A 854 -19.87 31.26 -9.08
CA ALA A 854 -18.66 30.72 -8.46
C ALA A 854 -18.89 29.43 -7.63
N GLY A 855 -20.12 29.20 -7.20
CA GLY A 855 -20.57 28.01 -6.48
C GLY A 855 -20.95 26.84 -7.40
N MET A 856 -20.88 27.00 -8.73
CA MET A 856 -21.14 25.91 -9.67
C MET A 856 -20.14 24.76 -9.49
N CYS A 857 -20.66 23.55 -9.32
CA CYS A 857 -19.85 22.34 -9.23
C CYS A 857 -19.38 21.89 -10.62
N PHE A 858 -18.24 21.22 -10.71
CA PHE A 858 -17.71 20.76 -12.00
C PHE A 858 -18.65 19.80 -12.73
N THR A 859 -19.41 18.97 -12.02
CA THR A 859 -20.42 18.09 -12.64
C THR A 859 -21.50 18.90 -13.36
N ASP A 860 -21.95 20.00 -12.76
CA ASP A 860 -22.98 20.86 -13.34
C ASP A 860 -22.45 21.60 -14.59
N LEU A 861 -21.17 22.02 -14.57
CA LEU A 861 -20.52 22.61 -15.73
C LEU A 861 -20.39 21.62 -16.90
N VAL A 862 -19.98 20.38 -16.60
CA VAL A 862 -19.82 19.32 -17.61
C VAL A 862 -21.15 18.88 -18.22
N ALA A 863 -22.24 18.97 -17.46
CA ALA A 863 -23.58 18.60 -17.92
C ALA A 863 -24.29 19.71 -18.73
N ASN A 864 -23.80 20.96 -18.69
CA ASN A 864 -24.44 22.06 -19.39
C ASN A 864 -24.20 21.97 -20.91
N ALA A 865 -25.27 21.70 -21.68
CA ALA A 865 -25.19 21.48 -23.13
C ALA A 865 -24.59 22.65 -23.91
N ARG A 866 -24.77 23.89 -23.43
CA ARG A 866 -24.26 25.08 -24.09
C ARG A 866 -22.78 25.31 -23.81
N LEU A 867 -22.32 25.10 -22.57
CA LEU A 867 -20.88 25.08 -22.25
C LEU A 867 -20.15 23.98 -23.03
N VAL A 868 -20.77 22.81 -23.20
CA VAL A 868 -20.21 21.71 -24.02
C VAL A 868 -20.02 22.14 -25.46
N ARG A 869 -20.95 22.93 -26.01
CA ARG A 869 -20.90 23.41 -27.40
C ARG A 869 -19.94 24.59 -27.58
N ASP A 870 -20.06 25.61 -26.73
CA ASP A 870 -19.45 26.93 -26.93
C ASP A 870 -18.06 27.05 -26.26
N TYR A 871 -17.79 26.26 -25.20
CA TYR A 871 -16.53 26.27 -24.44
C TYR A 871 -15.99 24.85 -24.15
N PRO A 872 -15.78 24.01 -25.18
CA PRO A 872 -15.45 22.60 -24.98
C PRO A 872 -14.10 22.34 -24.30
N LEU A 873 -13.11 23.25 -24.36
CA LEU A 873 -11.86 23.10 -23.60
C LEU A 873 -12.09 23.11 -22.09
N LEU A 874 -12.94 24.03 -21.62
CA LEU A 874 -13.29 24.11 -20.20
C LEU A 874 -13.95 22.81 -19.75
N VAL A 875 -14.92 22.31 -20.53
CA VAL A 875 -15.63 21.06 -20.22
C VAL A 875 -14.68 19.86 -20.23
N THR A 876 -13.76 19.81 -21.19
CA THR A 876 -12.77 18.73 -21.31
C THR A 876 -11.86 18.69 -20.08
N ALA A 877 -11.31 19.84 -19.66
CA ALA A 877 -10.51 19.92 -18.44
C ALA A 877 -11.34 19.60 -17.18
N CYS A 878 -12.58 20.10 -17.08
CA CYS A 878 -13.45 19.80 -15.94
C CYS A 878 -13.74 18.30 -15.79
N ARG A 879 -13.80 17.53 -16.88
CA ARG A 879 -14.00 16.07 -16.84
C ARG A 879 -12.84 15.30 -16.23
N THR A 880 -11.64 15.86 -16.27
CA THR A 880 -10.44 15.19 -15.73
C THR A 880 -10.17 15.51 -14.27
N ILE A 881 -10.78 16.58 -13.72
CA ILE A 881 -10.64 16.98 -12.32
C ILE A 881 -11.19 15.90 -11.39
N GLY A 882 -10.32 15.27 -10.60
CA GLY A 882 -10.70 14.37 -9.51
C GLY A 882 -11.60 13.19 -9.92
N SER A 883 -12.27 12.59 -8.92
CA SER A 883 -13.33 11.61 -9.15
C SER A 883 -14.68 12.30 -9.38
N LEU A 884 -15.69 11.56 -9.82
CA LEU A 884 -17.05 12.10 -9.95
C LEU A 884 -17.58 12.64 -8.61
N GLN A 885 -17.28 11.97 -7.50
CA GLN A 885 -17.66 12.41 -6.15
C GLN A 885 -17.02 13.75 -5.79
N LEU A 886 -15.74 13.94 -6.14
CA LEU A 886 -15.05 15.23 -5.95
C LEU A 886 -15.67 16.32 -6.82
N ARG A 887 -16.00 16.04 -8.09
CA ARG A 887 -16.65 17.02 -8.99
C ARG A 887 -18.05 17.44 -8.56
N ASN A 888 -18.77 16.60 -7.82
CA ASN A 888 -20.07 16.93 -7.24
C ASN A 888 -19.98 17.92 -6.05
N ARG A 889 -18.78 18.17 -5.52
CA ARG A 889 -18.54 19.07 -4.38
C ARG A 889 -17.62 20.23 -4.72
N ALA A 890 -16.57 19.98 -5.49
CA ALA A 890 -15.62 21.00 -5.91
C ALA A 890 -16.29 22.00 -6.85
N THR A 891 -16.13 23.28 -6.54
CA THR A 891 -16.69 24.39 -7.31
C THR A 891 -15.61 25.08 -8.14
N VAL A 892 -16.00 25.66 -9.27
CA VAL A 892 -15.09 26.44 -10.13
C VAL A 892 -14.49 27.63 -9.38
N GLY A 893 -15.30 28.34 -8.58
CA GLY A 893 -14.82 29.46 -7.77
C GLY A 893 -13.83 29.02 -6.69
N GLY A 894 -14.09 27.89 -6.03
CA GLY A 894 -13.15 27.31 -5.07
C GLY A 894 -11.81 26.95 -5.73
N ASN A 895 -11.84 26.41 -6.95
CA ASN A 895 -10.63 26.07 -7.71
C ASN A 895 -9.82 27.31 -8.11
N ILE A 896 -10.48 28.40 -8.52
CA ILE A 896 -9.84 29.68 -8.83
C ILE A 896 -9.25 30.35 -7.59
N ILE A 897 -10.03 30.47 -6.50
CA ILE A 897 -9.59 31.12 -5.26
C ILE A 897 -8.40 30.39 -4.62
N ASN A 898 -8.41 29.05 -4.68
CA ASN A 898 -7.31 28.25 -4.17
C ASN A 898 -6.01 28.51 -4.93
N ALA A 899 -6.08 28.88 -6.22
CA ALA A 899 -4.94 29.23 -7.06
C ALA A 899 -3.81 28.19 -7.04
N ALA A 900 -4.15 26.91 -6.87
CA ALA A 900 -3.18 25.84 -6.96
C ALA A 900 -2.59 25.81 -8.38
N PRO A 901 -1.27 25.65 -8.56
CA PRO A 901 -0.67 25.56 -9.89
C PRO A 901 -1.25 24.45 -10.78
N CYS A 902 -1.86 23.43 -10.18
CA CYS A 902 -2.53 22.31 -10.84
C CYS A 902 -4.06 22.48 -10.99
N ALA A 903 -4.59 23.70 -10.92
CA ALA A 903 -6.02 23.97 -11.08
C ALA A 903 -6.46 23.85 -12.54
N ASP A 904 -6.86 22.65 -12.97
CA ASP A 904 -7.12 22.32 -14.38
C ASP A 904 -8.20 23.15 -15.07
N SER A 905 -9.16 23.73 -14.33
CA SER A 905 -10.18 24.60 -14.94
C SER A 905 -9.65 25.99 -15.29
N VAL A 906 -8.55 26.42 -14.68
CA VAL A 906 -8.00 27.78 -14.85
C VAL A 906 -7.36 27.99 -16.23
N PRO A 907 -6.49 27.08 -16.76
CA PRO A 907 -5.89 27.29 -18.07
C PRO A 907 -6.91 27.50 -19.21
N PRO A 908 -7.99 26.69 -19.34
CA PRO A 908 -9.04 26.96 -20.34
C PRO A 908 -9.76 28.29 -20.13
N LEU A 909 -10.04 28.68 -18.87
CA LEU A 909 -10.68 29.97 -18.58
C LEU A 909 -9.79 31.15 -19.00
N ILE A 910 -8.47 31.06 -18.80
CA ILE A 910 -7.52 32.07 -19.29
C ILE A 910 -7.49 32.09 -20.82
N ILE A 911 -7.51 30.93 -21.50
CA ILE A 911 -7.59 30.86 -22.96
C ILE A 911 -8.79 31.63 -23.50
N TYR A 912 -9.96 31.48 -22.87
CA TYR A 912 -11.16 32.18 -23.31
C TYR A 912 -11.19 33.66 -22.89
N GLY A 913 -10.23 34.13 -22.08
CA GLY A 913 -10.19 35.52 -21.62
C GLY A 913 -11.20 35.80 -20.52
N ALA A 914 -11.43 34.85 -19.62
CA ALA A 914 -12.39 34.99 -18.54
C ALA A 914 -12.04 36.13 -17.57
N GLU A 915 -13.06 36.81 -17.06
CA GLU A 915 -12.97 37.72 -15.93
C GLU A 915 -13.62 37.10 -14.69
N VAL A 916 -13.23 37.57 -13.52
CA VAL A 916 -13.84 37.22 -12.24
C VAL A 916 -14.51 38.42 -11.60
N GLU A 917 -15.72 38.23 -11.09
CA GLU A 917 -16.46 39.25 -10.32
C GLU A 917 -16.27 39.00 -8.82
N LEU A 918 -15.76 40.01 -8.12
CA LEU A 918 -15.55 40.02 -6.68
C LEU A 918 -16.54 41.00 -6.06
N ARG A 919 -17.25 40.58 -5.00
CA ARG A 919 -18.21 41.41 -4.28
C ARG A 919 -17.82 41.59 -2.81
N THR A 920 -18.07 42.77 -2.27
CA THR A 920 -18.08 43.08 -0.84
C THR A 920 -19.47 43.55 -0.44
N VAL A 921 -19.66 43.87 0.84
CA VAL A 921 -20.90 44.53 1.33
C VAL A 921 -21.14 45.89 0.64
N SER A 922 -20.08 46.58 0.20
CA SER A 922 -20.13 47.96 -0.27
C SER A 922 -20.02 48.13 -1.79
N GLY A 923 -19.82 47.04 -2.56
CA GLY A 923 -19.69 47.13 -4.02
C GLY A 923 -19.20 45.85 -4.69
N SER A 924 -18.93 45.96 -6.00
CA SER A 924 -18.36 44.88 -6.81
C SER A 924 -17.24 45.41 -7.72
N ARG A 925 -16.35 44.51 -8.13
CA ARG A 925 -15.34 44.80 -9.17
C ARG A 925 -15.09 43.57 -10.03
N ARG A 926 -14.68 43.81 -11.28
CA ARG A 926 -14.24 42.78 -12.22
C ARG A 926 -12.72 42.82 -12.39
N VAL A 927 -12.12 41.66 -12.55
CA VAL A 927 -10.67 41.50 -12.76
C VAL A 927 -10.44 40.41 -13.81
N PRO A 928 -9.57 40.61 -14.81
CA PRO A 928 -9.15 39.51 -15.69
C PRO A 928 -8.57 38.35 -14.88
N LEU A 929 -8.97 37.11 -15.17
CA LEU A 929 -8.55 35.94 -14.38
C LEU A 929 -7.03 35.77 -14.32
N GLU A 930 -6.34 36.00 -15.44
CA GLU A 930 -4.87 35.94 -15.53
C GLU A 930 -4.16 36.95 -14.61
N SER A 931 -4.79 38.10 -14.37
CA SER A 931 -4.31 39.12 -13.43
C SER A 931 -4.75 38.86 -11.99
N PHE A 932 -5.87 38.15 -11.80
CA PHE A 932 -6.36 37.79 -10.48
C PHE A 932 -5.46 36.77 -9.78
N ILE A 933 -4.91 35.80 -10.50
CA ILE A 933 -3.95 34.84 -9.95
C ILE A 933 -2.54 35.45 -10.02
N THR A 934 -1.97 35.78 -8.85
CA THR A 934 -0.68 36.46 -8.74
C THR A 934 0.49 35.49 -8.51
N GLY A 935 0.19 34.25 -8.13
CA GLY A 935 1.16 33.16 -8.00
C GLY A 935 0.49 31.88 -7.48
N GLY A 936 1.25 30.80 -7.35
CA GLY A 936 0.75 29.58 -6.70
C GLY A 936 0.22 29.86 -5.29
N TYR A 937 -1.03 29.46 -5.04
CA TYR A 937 -1.80 29.72 -3.82
C TYR A 937 -1.96 31.20 -3.44
N ARG A 938 -1.81 32.12 -4.41
CA ARG A 938 -1.93 33.56 -4.19
C ARG A 938 -2.84 34.20 -5.23
N THR A 939 -3.79 34.99 -4.75
CA THR A 939 -4.74 35.74 -5.57
C THR A 939 -4.75 37.21 -5.20
N ALA A 940 -5.39 38.03 -6.03
CA ALA A 940 -5.65 39.44 -5.76
C ALA A 940 -6.95 39.68 -4.95
N LEU A 941 -7.43 38.65 -4.23
CA LEU A 941 -8.60 38.72 -3.35
C LEU A 941 -8.30 39.59 -2.13
N ARG A 942 -9.12 40.59 -1.86
CA ARG A 942 -9.00 41.47 -0.69
C ARG A 942 -9.84 40.94 0.48
N THR A 943 -9.49 41.35 1.69
CA THR A 943 -10.27 41.04 2.90
C THR A 943 -11.75 41.41 2.71
N GLY A 944 -12.66 40.49 3.03
CA GLY A 944 -14.11 40.68 2.87
C GLY A 944 -14.64 40.53 1.44
N GLU A 945 -13.80 40.29 0.44
CA GLU A 945 -14.25 39.99 -0.92
C GLU A 945 -14.65 38.52 -1.07
N LEU A 946 -15.72 38.30 -1.83
CA LEU A 946 -16.16 36.99 -2.27
C LEU A 946 -16.19 36.94 -3.80
N LEU A 947 -15.60 35.89 -4.38
CA LEU A 947 -15.78 35.56 -5.79
C LEU A 947 -17.20 35.08 -6.03
N THR A 948 -17.98 35.81 -6.82
CA THR A 948 -19.40 35.51 -7.06
C THR A 948 -19.65 34.92 -8.44
N ARG A 949 -18.94 35.39 -9.47
CA ARG A 949 -19.14 34.97 -10.86
C ARG A 949 -17.82 34.87 -11.64
N ILE A 950 -17.80 33.97 -12.61
CA ILE A 950 -16.80 33.86 -13.67
C ILE A 950 -17.50 34.28 -14.96
N ILE A 951 -16.95 35.26 -15.66
CA ILE A 951 -17.55 35.87 -16.84
C ILE A 951 -16.71 35.45 -18.04
N LEU A 952 -17.32 34.68 -18.94
CA LEU A 952 -16.73 34.25 -20.19
C LEU A 952 -17.21 35.15 -21.32
N PRO A 953 -16.31 35.77 -22.08
CA PRO A 953 -16.70 36.49 -23.29
C PRO A 953 -17.19 35.49 -24.35
N PRO A 954 -17.90 35.97 -25.39
CA PRO A 954 -18.29 35.12 -26.52
C PRO A 954 -17.04 34.44 -27.12
N PRO A 955 -17.13 33.14 -27.46
CA PRO A 955 -16.01 32.43 -28.05
C PRO A 955 -15.64 33.06 -29.41
N PRO A 956 -14.36 32.97 -29.83
CA PRO A 956 -13.95 33.47 -31.14
C PRO A 956 -14.79 32.85 -32.27
N THR A 957 -15.16 33.65 -33.27
CA THR A 957 -15.93 33.18 -34.42
C THR A 957 -15.06 32.37 -35.39
N GLY A 958 -15.67 31.41 -36.09
CA GLY A 958 -15.00 30.55 -37.08
C GLY A 958 -14.72 29.14 -36.56
N VAL A 959 -14.01 28.34 -37.37
CA VAL A 959 -13.66 26.95 -37.02
C VAL A 959 -12.42 26.97 -36.12
N LEU A 960 -12.57 26.50 -34.89
CA LEU A 960 -11.52 26.49 -33.87
C LEU A 960 -10.97 25.09 -33.66
N GLN A 961 -9.64 24.99 -33.61
CA GLN A 961 -8.91 23.77 -33.25
C GLN A 961 -8.50 23.85 -31.78
N GLN A 962 -8.83 22.82 -31.00
CA GLN A 962 -8.82 22.87 -29.54
C GLN A 962 -8.13 21.66 -28.95
N PHE A 963 -7.13 21.88 -28.09
CA PHE A 963 -6.37 20.80 -27.46
C PHE A 963 -6.23 21.01 -25.96
N TYR A 964 -6.42 19.94 -25.19
CA TYR A 964 -6.13 19.90 -23.76
C TYR A 964 -5.38 18.61 -23.44
N LEU A 965 -4.09 18.74 -23.12
CA LEU A 965 -3.26 17.62 -22.67
C LEU A 965 -3.00 17.76 -21.17
N GLN A 966 -3.17 16.67 -20.43
CA GLN A 966 -2.92 16.61 -19.00
C GLN A 966 -2.11 15.38 -18.66
N LEU A 967 -1.06 15.57 -17.86
CA LEU A 967 -0.20 14.51 -17.39
C LEU A 967 -0.28 14.39 -15.87
N GLY A 968 -0.52 13.18 -15.39
CA GLY A 968 -0.28 12.83 -14.00
C GLY A 968 -0.11 11.33 -13.77
N ARG A 969 0.13 10.94 -12.52
CA ARG A 969 0.58 9.58 -12.16
C ARG A 969 -0.55 8.56 -12.16
N ARG A 970 -1.79 8.95 -11.83
CA ARG A 970 -2.98 8.07 -11.79
C ARG A 970 -4.05 8.49 -12.79
N ILE A 971 -5.05 7.64 -13.01
CA ILE A 971 -6.21 7.94 -13.86
C ILE A 971 -7.31 8.67 -13.06
N ALA A 972 -7.46 8.35 -11.77
CA ALA A 972 -8.36 9.06 -10.85
C ALA A 972 -7.60 9.70 -9.70
N VAL A 973 -8.22 10.71 -9.07
CA VAL A 973 -7.62 11.47 -7.95
C VAL A 973 -6.22 11.92 -8.36
N ASN A 974 -6.10 12.33 -9.62
CA ASN A 974 -4.86 12.66 -10.28
C ASN A 974 -4.54 14.12 -9.97
N ILE A 975 -3.34 14.38 -9.46
CA ILE A 975 -2.83 15.73 -9.33
C ILE A 975 -2.02 16.02 -10.59
N THR A 976 -2.43 17.02 -11.35
CA THR A 976 -1.76 17.42 -12.60
C THR A 976 -0.31 17.78 -12.32
N ARG A 977 0.61 17.07 -12.96
CA ARG A 977 2.04 17.42 -12.95
C ARG A 977 2.34 18.49 -13.99
N GLN A 978 1.71 18.39 -15.16
CA GLN A 978 1.82 19.29 -16.31
C GLN A 978 0.53 19.23 -17.13
N SER A 979 0.04 20.36 -17.60
CA SER A 979 -1.02 20.43 -18.61
C SER A 979 -0.77 21.55 -19.60
N LEU A 980 -1.21 21.36 -20.85
CA LEU A 980 -1.17 22.37 -21.89
C LEU A 980 -2.57 22.53 -22.46
N SER A 981 -3.10 23.75 -22.42
CA SER A 981 -4.31 24.12 -23.16
C SER A 981 -3.91 24.91 -24.39
N ALA A 982 -4.55 24.63 -25.52
CA ALA A 982 -4.27 25.32 -26.78
C ALA A 982 -5.56 25.57 -27.57
N LEU A 983 -5.65 26.76 -28.18
CA LEU A 983 -6.75 27.19 -29.03
C LEU A 983 -6.18 27.84 -30.30
N PHE A 984 -6.53 27.31 -31.45
CA PHE A 984 -6.05 27.79 -32.75
C PHE A 984 -7.20 28.08 -33.72
N ARG A 985 -6.93 28.96 -34.69
CA ARG A 985 -7.71 29.13 -35.92
C ARG A 985 -6.73 29.22 -37.08
N LEU A 986 -6.98 28.44 -38.13
CA LEU A 986 -6.21 28.46 -39.35
C LEU A 986 -6.95 29.29 -40.40
N ASP A 987 -6.20 30.08 -41.18
CA ASP A 987 -6.73 30.72 -42.39
C ASP A 987 -6.85 29.71 -43.55
N VAL A 988 -7.33 30.17 -44.71
CA VAL A 988 -7.50 29.31 -45.89
C VAL A 988 -6.17 28.83 -46.49
N GLN A 989 -5.04 29.45 -46.14
CA GLN A 989 -3.67 29.02 -46.50
C GLN A 989 -3.02 28.17 -45.39
N LYS A 990 -3.77 27.78 -44.36
CA LYS A 990 -3.30 27.05 -43.17
C LYS A 990 -2.31 27.84 -42.30
N HIS A 991 -2.25 29.15 -42.41
CA HIS A 991 -1.51 29.97 -41.46
C HIS A 991 -2.29 30.12 -40.16
N ILE A 992 -1.58 30.18 -39.04
CA ILE A 992 -2.18 30.33 -37.71
C ILE A 992 -2.61 31.80 -37.54
N GLU A 993 -3.91 32.06 -37.66
CA GLU A 993 -4.53 33.40 -37.51
C GLU A 993 -4.88 33.70 -36.05
N LEU A 994 -5.23 32.67 -35.27
CA LEU A 994 -5.41 32.74 -33.82
C LEU A 994 -4.51 31.69 -33.16
N CYS A 995 -3.77 32.09 -32.14
CA CYS A 995 -2.97 31.21 -31.31
C CYS A 995 -3.13 31.65 -29.85
N ARG A 996 -3.68 30.78 -29.00
CA ARG A 996 -3.67 30.97 -27.54
C ARG A 996 -3.19 29.71 -26.88
N LEU A 997 -2.13 29.82 -26.08
CA LEU A 997 -1.48 28.73 -25.38
C LEU A 997 -1.38 29.09 -23.90
N VAL A 998 -1.84 28.21 -23.02
CA VAL A 998 -1.77 28.43 -21.57
C VAL A 998 -1.20 27.22 -20.87
N ASP A 999 -0.23 27.46 -19.98
CA ASP A 999 0.35 26.41 -19.16
C ASP A 999 -0.50 26.05 -17.94
N GLY A 1000 -0.36 24.81 -17.49
CA GLY A 1000 -0.75 24.41 -16.15
C GLY A 1000 0.35 23.58 -15.48
N ALA A 1001 0.64 23.90 -14.23
CA ALA A 1001 1.58 23.21 -13.35
C ALA A 1001 3.07 23.20 -13.78
N VAL A 1002 3.49 24.04 -14.75
CA VAL A 1002 4.90 24.21 -15.12
C VAL A 1002 5.47 25.50 -14.54
N PHE A 1003 4.84 26.64 -14.81
CA PHE A 1003 5.31 27.95 -14.36
C PHE A 1003 4.82 28.28 -12.94
N GLY A 1004 5.18 29.46 -12.42
CA GLY A 1004 4.81 29.90 -11.06
C GLY A 1004 3.30 30.15 -10.87
N LYS A 1005 2.57 30.35 -11.97
CA LYS A 1005 1.11 30.43 -12.10
C LYS A 1005 0.72 30.03 -13.52
N PRO A 1006 -0.54 29.62 -13.75
CA PRO A 1006 -1.08 29.52 -15.11
C PRO A 1006 -0.99 30.87 -15.83
N GLN A 1007 -0.41 30.89 -17.03
CA GLN A 1007 -0.22 32.10 -17.82
C GLN A 1007 -0.24 31.81 -19.33
N ARG A 1008 -0.55 32.83 -20.14
CA ARG A 1008 -0.36 32.72 -21.59
C ARG A 1008 1.11 32.57 -21.96
N LEU A 1009 1.39 31.77 -22.98
CA LEU A 1009 2.73 31.59 -23.54
C LEU A 1009 2.94 32.55 -24.72
N THR A 1010 2.78 33.86 -24.49
CA THR A 1010 2.70 34.86 -25.57
C THR A 1010 3.89 34.87 -26.51
N MET A 1011 5.12 34.69 -25.99
CA MET A 1011 6.31 34.62 -26.84
C MET A 1011 6.28 33.42 -27.81
N VAL A 1012 5.66 32.30 -27.40
CA VAL A 1012 5.47 31.12 -28.23
C VAL A 1012 4.31 31.35 -29.21
N GLU A 1013 3.25 32.01 -28.77
CA GLU A 1013 2.14 32.42 -29.64
C GLU A 1013 2.64 33.31 -30.79
N ASP A 1014 3.48 34.31 -30.48
CA ASP A 1014 4.08 35.24 -31.46
C ASP A 1014 4.96 34.53 -32.49
N ALA A 1015 5.69 33.48 -32.07
CA ALA A 1015 6.51 32.66 -32.95
C ALA A 1015 5.68 31.78 -33.93
N LEU A 1016 4.40 31.56 -33.63
CA LEU A 1016 3.49 30.74 -34.44
C LEU A 1016 2.56 31.57 -35.34
N LEU A 1017 2.12 32.74 -34.86
CA LEU A 1017 1.14 33.58 -35.55
C LEU A 1017 1.62 33.96 -36.96
N GLY A 1018 0.69 33.94 -37.92
CA GLY A 1018 0.94 34.27 -39.32
C GLY A 1018 1.74 33.23 -40.11
N ASN A 1019 2.14 32.11 -39.48
CA ASN A 1019 2.91 31.05 -40.10
C ASN A 1019 2.10 29.74 -40.18
N PRO A 1020 2.37 28.86 -41.15
CA PRO A 1020 1.79 27.52 -41.16
C PRO A 1020 2.50 26.62 -40.13
N PRO A 1021 1.84 25.61 -39.53
CA PRO A 1021 2.42 24.70 -38.53
C PRO A 1021 3.40 23.69 -39.15
N THR A 1022 4.40 24.19 -39.87
CA THR A 1022 5.46 23.39 -40.47
C THR A 1022 6.48 23.00 -39.41
N LYS A 1023 7.24 21.94 -39.67
CA LYS A 1023 8.30 21.46 -38.77
C LYS A 1023 9.26 22.58 -38.34
N ALA A 1024 9.71 23.43 -39.26
CA ALA A 1024 10.64 24.52 -38.95
C ALA A 1024 10.04 25.56 -37.99
N VAL A 1025 8.76 25.90 -38.18
CA VAL A 1025 8.03 26.84 -37.31
C VAL A 1025 7.80 26.22 -35.94
N ILE A 1026 7.44 24.94 -35.87
CA ILE A 1026 7.26 24.19 -34.63
C ILE A 1026 8.57 24.12 -33.85
N ASP A 1027 9.69 23.82 -34.51
CA ASP A 1027 11.01 23.73 -33.88
C ASP A 1027 11.47 25.10 -33.35
N HIS A 1028 11.21 26.19 -34.09
CA HIS A 1028 11.48 27.55 -33.62
C HIS A 1028 10.64 27.90 -32.37
N ALA A 1029 9.33 27.67 -32.40
CA ALA A 1029 8.45 27.91 -31.27
C ALA A 1029 8.80 27.05 -30.04
N ALA A 1030 9.23 25.79 -30.27
CA ALA A 1030 9.70 24.90 -29.21
C ALA A 1030 10.98 25.44 -28.54
N ALA A 1031 11.92 26.01 -29.30
CA ALA A 1031 13.14 26.61 -28.74
C ALA A 1031 12.84 27.86 -27.88
N VAL A 1032 11.85 28.66 -28.29
CA VAL A 1032 11.34 29.79 -27.48
C VAL A 1032 10.75 29.26 -26.17
N LEU A 1033 9.89 28.24 -26.24
CA LEU A 1033 9.28 27.60 -25.07
C LEU A 1033 10.33 27.01 -24.12
N GLU A 1034 11.34 26.33 -24.65
CA GLU A 1034 12.45 25.77 -23.87
C GLU A 1034 13.22 26.85 -23.12
N THR A 1035 13.51 27.98 -23.77
CA THR A 1035 14.18 29.13 -23.15
C THR A 1035 13.36 29.68 -21.99
N MET A 1036 12.04 29.88 -22.18
CA MET A 1036 11.13 30.34 -21.14
C MET A 1036 11.10 29.38 -19.94
N MET A 1037 11.00 28.07 -20.19
CA MET A 1037 10.98 27.06 -19.12
C MET A 1037 12.32 26.96 -18.40
N THR A 1038 13.44 27.04 -19.12
CA THR A 1038 14.78 26.98 -18.52
C THR A 1038 14.99 28.17 -17.57
N GLN A 1039 14.57 29.37 -17.95
CA GLN A 1039 14.60 30.54 -17.07
C GLN A 1039 13.68 30.38 -15.84
N ALA A 1040 12.48 29.82 -16.01
CA ALA A 1040 11.50 29.71 -14.93
C ALA A 1040 11.76 28.56 -13.95
N ILE A 1041 12.24 27.41 -14.44
CA ILE A 1041 12.35 26.17 -13.66
C ILE A 1041 13.70 25.46 -13.80
N GLY A 1042 14.66 25.92 -14.60
CA GLY A 1042 15.91 25.19 -14.88
C GLY A 1042 16.74 24.84 -13.63
N GLY A 1043 16.67 25.65 -12.57
CA GLY A 1043 17.31 25.36 -11.28
C GLY A 1043 16.55 24.40 -10.36
N ARG A 1044 15.36 23.92 -10.77
CA ARG A 1044 14.55 23.00 -9.95
C ARG A 1044 14.95 21.55 -10.24
N TRP A 1045 14.96 20.72 -9.19
CA TRP A 1045 15.22 19.27 -9.29
C TRP A 1045 14.31 18.54 -10.31
N SER A 1046 13.11 19.05 -10.57
CA SER A 1046 12.16 18.47 -11.51
C SER A 1046 12.38 18.87 -12.97
N ALA A 1047 13.26 19.83 -13.25
CA ALA A 1047 13.48 20.37 -14.59
C ALA A 1047 13.93 19.31 -15.61
N PRO A 1048 14.84 18.36 -15.29
CA PRO A 1048 15.28 17.32 -16.22
C PRO A 1048 14.14 16.45 -16.77
N TYR A 1049 13.03 16.34 -16.02
CA TYR A 1049 11.82 15.66 -16.47
C TYR A 1049 10.82 16.63 -17.10
N LYS A 1050 10.47 17.72 -16.40
CA LYS A 1050 9.37 18.60 -16.80
C LYS A 1050 9.60 19.26 -18.17
N ILE A 1051 10.77 19.86 -18.38
CA ILE A 1051 11.09 20.61 -19.60
C ILE A 1051 10.91 19.75 -20.87
N PRO A 1052 11.62 18.61 -21.03
CA PRO A 1052 11.50 17.81 -22.25
C PRO A 1052 10.10 17.23 -22.44
N VAL A 1053 9.44 16.80 -21.37
CA VAL A 1053 8.07 16.25 -21.45
C VAL A 1053 7.08 17.32 -21.89
N TYR A 1054 7.20 18.56 -21.39
CA TYR A 1054 6.32 19.65 -21.80
C TYR A 1054 6.54 20.06 -23.26
N LEU A 1055 7.80 20.05 -23.72
CA LEU A 1055 8.12 20.24 -25.14
C LEU A 1055 7.51 19.13 -26.00
N ASP A 1056 7.56 17.88 -25.56
CA ASP A 1056 6.94 16.76 -26.28
C ASP A 1056 5.41 16.88 -26.31
N MET A 1057 4.78 17.36 -25.22
CA MET A 1057 3.35 17.69 -25.20
C MET A 1057 3.01 18.84 -26.16
N PHE A 1058 3.82 19.89 -26.21
CA PHE A 1058 3.66 20.98 -27.17
C PHE A 1058 3.79 20.48 -28.61
N ARG A 1059 4.82 19.70 -28.92
CA ARG A 1059 5.02 19.10 -30.25
C ARG A 1059 3.87 18.18 -30.65
N GLN A 1060 3.32 17.42 -29.71
CA GLN A 1060 2.12 16.62 -29.95
C GLN A 1060 0.95 17.49 -30.43
N VAL A 1061 0.63 18.55 -29.68
CA VAL A 1061 -0.44 19.48 -30.06
C VAL A 1061 -0.20 20.08 -31.45
N MET A 1062 1.04 20.49 -31.73
CA MET A 1062 1.36 21.09 -33.02
C MET A 1062 1.32 20.11 -34.19
N ALA A 1063 1.70 18.85 -33.97
CA ALA A 1063 1.58 17.79 -34.98
C ALA A 1063 0.10 17.49 -35.29
N GLU A 1064 -0.73 17.34 -34.25
CA GLU A 1064 -2.18 17.13 -34.41
C GLU A 1064 -2.87 18.32 -35.10
N LEU A 1065 -2.38 19.55 -34.87
CA LEU A 1065 -2.85 20.75 -35.58
C LEU A 1065 -2.45 20.72 -37.06
N ALA A 1066 -1.24 20.29 -37.39
CA ALA A 1066 -0.74 20.23 -38.77
C ALA A 1066 -1.47 19.18 -39.62
N GLU A 1067 -2.03 18.15 -38.99
CA GLU A 1067 -2.83 17.10 -39.63
C GLU A 1067 -4.29 17.51 -39.90
N GLN A 1068 -4.75 18.65 -39.38
CA GLN A 1068 -6.11 19.13 -39.64
C GLN A 1068 -6.27 19.50 -41.12
N GLU A 1069 -7.26 18.89 -41.77
CA GLU A 1069 -7.57 19.10 -43.20
C GLU A 1069 -8.11 20.50 -43.49
#